data_AF-A0A2U9CU30-F1
#
_entry.id   AF-A0A2U9CU30-F1
#
_cell.length_a   1.000
_cell.length_b   1.000
_cell.length_c   1.000
_cell.angle_alpha   90.00
_cell.angle_beta   90.00
_cell.angle_gamma   90.00
#
_symmetry.space_group_name_H-M   'P 1'
#
loop_
_entity.id
_entity.type
_entity.pdbx_description
1 polymer ?
#
loop_
_entity_poly.entity_id
_entity_poly.type
_entity_poly.pdbx_seq_one_letter_code
_entity_poly.pdbx_strand_id
1 'polypeptide(L)'
;MRVDVGPLGGSVLEVSVVMNNSAFLLTPSLASQCGFSVKTDQLGNAMIFASLHNCFAQNVGDALTTTLNLRLHGNRMAEDELYRVAETCHYADWSSREIVCERNYIEVSVKRAAPDDYVLPANPLLGANTKFGDPRRAAEKQPVDTGFRITSLVFFTPEEKMMTVTEARRRGHGIANTPSRLVLRSPQTSPETYTQNVAGVPMTVLQTSTIFEKKWLATRINAAAACPTLEGSVSFTPNHITWYLPRHIDPLISSGQFKLLEVHMGIDGQRLDAGEMAARRYSLSATDMYVVVEIPIGAAGGHFKSHVQDGQYLTSYTIEPMLELLWTEETTHEDTRYKVLFPITTPLLSRPAQVTDNTVPEEQIFKVLLGPFGSDVALMNVTFPHEVLSVADCSVRGFNVLEHMSPNSGSKVYTLEVPFTDPVVLQMKEMDITVYSLHMTFGLLVLPEFAPFAHAAYLEARVVEIVAPSVTGGCDHQNFNVLVKYGSQGFNFQATVGKQMLTPSLAQQYGVMENHTHLSFAVPFTAPDVAFEAVESSSIRSRLDVVLRNLETNKNIKEFSLACNFASFLTECFPNGTMTALAVKLESVPSLDPGRLTLRDSTCGPAYSDGRYAYFVFTGNSCGTTRKFFPNVMLYENEISLPDELEQKTDESKTEEPEYELKISCYYDLNTAHGVGFHTRPRRSEPYAENAKGELQVAMRLAFDDSYSAFHRVEDFPVVKYLQQPLYFEVELMKATNPRLSLELGNCWATLYDDGMSKPRWNLIIDGCPNPRDPNQVVFHPVWVDARVQYPSHVKRFEVQMFAFAEDQDNLHRQLFVHCDVMICDDRNPLGGVCNGQCSSQENRIKGQRRAVSDKQSFKHVSSGAILIS
;
A
#
# COMPACT_ATOMS: atom_id res chain seq x y z
N MET A 1 -59.19 3.02 1.17
CA MET A 1 -58.54 2.63 -0.11
C MET A 1 -57.16 3.26 -0.16
N ARG A 2 -56.16 2.53 -0.65
CA ARG A 2 -54.79 3.01 -0.88
C ARG A 2 -54.41 2.69 -2.33
N VAL A 3 -53.79 3.64 -3.02
CA VAL A 3 -53.25 3.49 -4.37
C VAL A 3 -51.80 3.93 -4.37
N ASP A 4 -50.91 3.03 -4.78
CA ASP A 4 -49.48 3.30 -4.91
C ASP A 4 -49.15 3.66 -6.36
N VAL A 5 -48.43 4.75 -6.56
CA VAL A 5 -48.12 5.33 -7.87
C VAL A 5 -46.60 5.52 -7.98
N GLY A 6 -45.93 4.64 -8.73
CA GLY A 6 -44.48 4.69 -8.96
C GLY A 6 -43.96 3.48 -9.75
N PRO A 7 -42.68 3.50 -10.19
CA PRO A 7 -41.69 4.56 -10.01
C PRO A 7 -41.93 5.80 -10.88
N LEU A 8 -41.92 7.02 -10.30
CA LEU A 8 -42.26 8.26 -11.03
C LEU A 8 -41.06 9.02 -11.62
N GLY A 9 -39.82 8.66 -11.24
CA GLY A 9 -38.59 9.12 -11.92
C GLY A 9 -38.40 10.64 -12.00
N GLY A 10 -38.98 11.41 -11.06
CA GLY A 10 -38.92 12.88 -11.07
C GLY A 10 -40.00 13.59 -11.89
N SER A 11 -40.97 12.87 -12.45
CA SER A 11 -42.14 13.45 -13.14
C SER A 11 -43.14 14.02 -12.14
N VAL A 12 -43.78 15.15 -12.46
CA VAL A 12 -44.79 15.76 -11.58
C VAL A 12 -46.13 15.06 -11.77
N LEU A 13 -46.65 14.48 -10.69
CA LEU A 13 -47.96 13.82 -10.68
C LEU A 13 -49.09 14.81 -10.37
N GLU A 14 -50.04 14.92 -11.29
CA GLU A 14 -51.32 15.59 -11.08
C GLU A 14 -52.43 14.55 -10.90
N VAL A 15 -53.14 14.61 -9.76
CA VAL A 15 -54.21 13.67 -9.41
C VAL A 15 -55.57 14.33 -9.60
N SER A 16 -56.40 13.74 -10.45
CA SER A 16 -57.80 14.13 -10.64
C SER A 16 -58.74 12.98 -10.28
N VAL A 17 -59.90 13.28 -9.71
CA VAL A 17 -60.95 12.29 -9.39
C VAL A 17 -62.03 12.33 -10.47
N VAL A 18 -62.53 11.16 -10.88
CA VAL A 18 -63.52 11.04 -11.96
C VAL A 18 -64.89 10.70 -11.41
N MET A 19 -65.89 11.51 -11.75
CA MET A 19 -67.31 11.22 -11.48
C MET A 19 -68.14 11.55 -12.74
N ASN A 20 -69.02 10.63 -13.15
CA ASN A 20 -69.90 10.80 -14.32
C ASN A 20 -69.16 11.25 -15.59
N ASN A 21 -67.96 10.69 -15.82
CA ASN A 21 -67.07 11.00 -16.94
C ASN A 21 -66.47 12.42 -16.95
N SER A 22 -66.62 13.19 -15.87
CA SER A 22 -65.93 14.45 -15.62
C SER A 22 -64.77 14.25 -14.66
N ALA A 23 -63.62 14.89 -14.93
CA ALA A 23 -62.45 14.86 -14.06
C ALA A 23 -62.33 16.15 -13.25
N PHE A 24 -62.09 16.03 -11.94
CA PHE A 24 -61.93 17.13 -11.00
C PHE A 24 -60.53 17.08 -10.38
N LEU A 25 -59.77 18.15 -10.50
CA LEU A 25 -58.44 18.25 -9.91
C LEU A 25 -58.52 18.18 -8.37
N LEU A 26 -57.73 17.30 -7.77
CA LEU A 26 -57.69 17.10 -6.33
C LEU A 26 -56.80 18.17 -5.66
N THR A 27 -57.38 19.33 -5.36
CA THR A 27 -56.69 20.37 -4.58
C THR A 27 -56.62 20.00 -3.09
N PRO A 28 -55.68 20.53 -2.28
CA PRO A 28 -55.58 20.20 -0.85
C PRO A 28 -56.88 20.43 -0.06
N SER A 29 -57.62 21.50 -0.38
CA SER A 29 -58.91 21.81 0.24
C SER A 29 -60.01 20.83 -0.17
N LEU A 30 -60.05 20.45 -1.45
CA LEU A 30 -61.01 19.45 -1.93
C LEU A 30 -60.68 18.07 -1.37
N ALA A 31 -59.39 17.74 -1.24
CA ALA A 31 -58.93 16.48 -0.69
C ALA A 31 -59.42 16.28 0.75
N SER A 32 -59.17 17.23 1.65
CA SER A 32 -59.64 17.13 3.04
C SER A 32 -61.17 17.15 3.15
N GLN A 33 -61.85 17.98 2.37
CA GLN A 33 -63.31 18.06 2.35
C GLN A 33 -63.96 16.77 1.83
N CYS A 34 -63.32 16.08 0.89
CA CYS A 34 -63.87 14.92 0.22
C CYS A 34 -63.27 13.58 0.65
N GLY A 35 -62.37 13.57 1.62
CA GLY A 35 -61.83 12.34 2.19
C GLY A 35 -60.71 11.72 1.35
N PHE A 36 -59.78 12.54 0.87
CA PHE A 36 -58.56 12.12 0.19
C PHE A 36 -57.33 12.70 0.90
N SER A 37 -56.25 11.94 0.85
CA SER A 37 -54.91 12.35 1.28
C SER A 37 -53.90 11.86 0.26
N VAL A 38 -52.90 12.67 -0.06
CA VAL A 38 -51.81 12.31 -0.98
C VAL A 38 -50.49 12.49 -0.26
N LYS A 39 -49.69 11.44 -0.26
CA LYS A 39 -48.34 11.39 0.27
C LYS A 39 -47.38 11.15 -0.88
N THR A 40 -46.25 11.85 -0.91
CA THR A 40 -45.17 11.59 -1.86
C THR A 40 -43.93 11.14 -1.12
N ASP A 41 -43.24 10.13 -1.63
CA ASP A 41 -41.94 9.69 -1.13
C ASP A 41 -40.78 10.50 -1.72
N GLN A 42 -39.55 10.21 -1.28
CA GLN A 42 -38.33 10.91 -1.72
C GLN A 42 -37.95 10.64 -3.19
N LEU A 43 -38.43 9.53 -3.75
CA LEU A 43 -38.18 9.16 -5.15
C LEU A 43 -39.24 9.75 -6.09
N GLY A 44 -40.19 10.52 -5.55
CA GLY A 44 -41.28 11.14 -6.27
C GLY A 44 -42.49 10.23 -6.45
N ASN A 45 -42.50 9.01 -5.88
CA ASN A 45 -43.67 8.13 -5.92
C ASN A 45 -44.76 8.68 -5.02
N ALA A 46 -46.02 8.47 -5.38
CA ALA A 46 -47.16 8.93 -4.60
C ALA A 46 -47.98 7.77 -4.02
N MET A 47 -48.41 7.92 -2.78
CA MET A 47 -49.42 7.09 -2.13
C MET A 47 -50.67 7.93 -1.94
N ILE A 48 -51.78 7.49 -2.55
CA ILE A 48 -53.07 8.18 -2.48
C ILE A 48 -54.00 7.37 -1.58
N PHE A 49 -54.48 8.01 -0.52
CA PHE A 49 -55.47 7.46 0.39
C PHE A 49 -56.84 8.07 0.08
N ALA A 50 -57.85 7.21 0.01
CA ALA A 50 -59.24 7.63 -0.17
C ALA A 50 -60.13 6.96 0.89
N SER A 51 -60.95 7.77 1.56
CA SER A 51 -62.05 7.29 2.41
C SER A 51 -63.02 6.49 1.56
N LEU A 52 -63.59 5.43 2.14
CA LEU A 52 -64.63 4.63 1.50
C LEU A 52 -65.89 5.47 1.22
N HIS A 53 -66.15 6.50 2.02
CA HIS A 53 -67.27 7.43 1.83
C HIS A 53 -66.84 8.75 1.18
N ASN A 54 -65.79 8.73 0.36
CA ASN A 54 -65.33 9.95 -0.30
C ASN A 54 -66.43 10.56 -1.21
N CYS A 55 -66.35 11.86 -1.51
CA CYS A 55 -67.39 12.57 -2.27
C CYS A 55 -67.69 11.97 -3.65
N PHE A 56 -66.73 11.24 -4.23
CA PHE A 56 -66.79 10.72 -5.60
C PHE A 56 -66.94 9.19 -5.66
N ALA A 57 -67.13 8.54 -4.51
CA ALA A 57 -67.37 7.10 -4.43
C ALA A 57 -68.72 6.76 -5.08
N GLN A 58 -68.70 5.80 -6.01
CA GLN A 58 -69.90 5.20 -6.56
C GLN A 58 -70.26 3.99 -5.72
N ASN A 59 -71.47 4.00 -5.17
CA ASN A 59 -71.97 2.93 -4.33
C ASN A 59 -72.88 1.99 -5.12
N VAL A 60 -72.48 0.73 -5.29
CA VAL A 60 -73.27 -0.34 -5.91
C VAL A 60 -73.34 -1.52 -4.93
N GLY A 61 -74.40 -1.55 -4.10
CA GLY A 61 -74.55 -2.58 -3.06
C GLY A 61 -73.56 -2.39 -1.91
N ASP A 62 -72.74 -3.41 -1.64
CA ASP A 62 -71.66 -3.36 -0.63
C ASP A 62 -70.28 -3.01 -1.23
N ALA A 63 -70.26 -2.62 -2.51
CA ALA A 63 -69.07 -2.26 -3.26
C ALA A 63 -69.00 -0.74 -3.48
N LEU A 64 -67.90 -0.13 -3.02
CA LEU A 64 -67.63 1.30 -3.18
C LEU A 64 -66.46 1.47 -4.17
N THR A 65 -66.75 2.04 -5.33
CA THR A 65 -65.76 2.23 -6.40
C THR A 65 -65.34 3.70 -6.49
N THR A 66 -64.03 3.96 -6.52
CA THR A 66 -63.46 5.30 -6.75
C THR A 66 -62.55 5.27 -7.96
N THR A 67 -62.72 6.23 -8.87
CA THR A 67 -61.93 6.34 -10.10
C THR A 67 -61.04 7.59 -10.06
N LEU A 68 -59.76 7.42 -10.33
CA LEU A 68 -58.72 8.44 -10.38
C LEU A 68 -58.10 8.53 -11.78
N ASN A 69 -57.78 9.74 -12.20
CA ASN A 69 -56.96 10.06 -13.36
C ASN A 69 -55.63 10.62 -12.86
N LEU A 70 -54.53 9.97 -13.23
CA LEU A 70 -53.17 10.29 -12.83
C LEU A 70 -52.46 10.82 -14.08
N ARG A 71 -52.18 12.13 -14.11
CA ARG A 71 -51.46 12.77 -15.23
C ARG A 71 -50.01 13.01 -14.82
N LEU A 72 -49.07 12.52 -15.61
CA LEU A 72 -47.65 12.72 -15.42
C LEU A 72 -47.15 13.80 -16.38
N HIS A 73 -46.67 14.91 -15.82
CA HIS A 73 -46.04 15.96 -16.61
C HIS A 73 -44.56 15.59 -16.84
N GLY A 74 -44.21 15.33 -18.09
CA GLY A 74 -42.85 14.97 -18.49
C GLY A 74 -41.90 16.17 -18.40
N ASN A 75 -40.62 15.90 -18.08
CA ASN A 75 -39.58 16.93 -18.12
C ASN A 75 -39.31 17.35 -19.59
N ARG A 76 -40.05 18.37 -20.05
CA ARG A 76 -39.83 19.21 -21.23
C ARG A 76 -39.76 18.61 -22.65
N MET A 77 -39.87 17.30 -22.91
CA MET A 77 -39.96 16.77 -24.30
C MET A 77 -40.81 15.49 -24.53
N ALA A 78 -41.55 14.98 -23.54
CA ALA A 78 -42.46 13.84 -23.72
C ALA A 78 -43.93 14.27 -23.57
N GLU A 79 -44.85 13.65 -24.34
CA GLU A 79 -46.30 13.87 -24.19
C GLU A 79 -46.76 13.51 -22.78
N ASP A 80 -47.70 14.28 -22.22
CA ASP A 80 -48.26 13.99 -20.90
C ASP A 80 -48.97 12.63 -20.90
N GLU A 81 -48.51 11.71 -20.06
CA GLU A 81 -49.13 10.39 -19.92
C GLU A 81 -50.30 10.46 -18.93
N LEU A 82 -51.45 9.90 -19.32
CA LEU A 82 -52.66 9.85 -18.49
C LEU A 82 -53.01 8.39 -18.15
N TYR A 83 -52.99 8.06 -16.87
CA TYR A 83 -53.37 6.74 -16.35
C TYR A 83 -54.70 6.83 -15.63
N ARG A 84 -55.63 5.93 -15.94
CA ARG A 84 -56.93 5.85 -15.27
C ARG A 84 -56.97 4.62 -14.37
N VAL A 85 -57.13 4.86 -13.06
CA VAL A 85 -57.16 3.83 -12.01
C VAL A 85 -58.55 3.80 -11.41
N ALA A 86 -59.19 2.63 -11.36
CA ALA A 86 -60.47 2.44 -10.69
C ALA A 86 -60.34 1.31 -9.68
N GLU A 87 -60.56 1.61 -8.42
CA GLU A 87 -60.47 0.64 -7.34
C GLU A 87 -61.85 0.46 -6.71
N THR A 88 -62.17 -0.78 -6.38
CA THR A 88 -63.44 -1.17 -5.76
C THR A 88 -63.15 -1.85 -4.43
N CYS A 89 -63.67 -1.28 -3.35
CA CYS A 89 -63.56 -1.85 -2.01
C CYS A 89 -64.90 -2.49 -1.60
N HIS A 90 -64.82 -3.73 -1.09
CA HIS A 90 -65.96 -4.42 -0.49
C HIS A 90 -65.90 -4.28 1.02
N TYR A 91 -66.97 -3.78 1.65
CA TYR A 91 -67.01 -3.59 3.10
C TYR A 91 -68.40 -3.93 3.64
N ALA A 92 -68.54 -5.13 4.20
CA ALA A 92 -69.82 -5.72 4.59
C ALA A 92 -70.26 -5.38 6.04
N ASP A 93 -69.32 -5.24 6.98
CA ASP A 93 -69.61 -5.13 8.41
C ASP A 93 -69.23 -3.75 8.98
N TRP A 94 -70.12 -2.79 8.80
CA TRP A 94 -69.97 -1.43 9.31
C TRP A 94 -70.29 -1.34 10.80
N SER A 95 -69.35 -0.84 11.62
CA SER A 95 -69.59 -0.51 13.04
C SER A 95 -70.57 0.66 13.17
N SER A 96 -71.27 0.77 14.30
CA SER A 96 -72.22 1.87 14.58
C SER A 96 -71.59 3.25 14.43
N ARG A 97 -70.32 3.39 14.86
CA ARG A 97 -69.51 4.59 14.67
C ARG A 97 -68.15 4.22 14.08
N GLU A 98 -67.71 4.95 13.08
CA GLU A 98 -66.35 4.85 12.55
C GLU A 98 -65.66 6.21 12.58
N ILE A 99 -64.43 6.23 13.07
CA ILE A 99 -63.62 7.44 13.19
C ILE A 99 -62.30 7.19 12.49
N VAL A 100 -61.91 8.12 11.63
CA VAL A 100 -60.63 8.10 10.92
C VAL A 100 -59.91 9.42 11.17
N CYS A 101 -58.74 9.32 11.78
CA CYS A 101 -57.78 10.42 11.90
C CYS A 101 -56.75 10.27 10.79
N GLU A 102 -56.79 11.16 9.81
CA GLU A 102 -55.89 11.22 8.67
C GLU A 102 -55.03 12.49 8.75
N ARG A 103 -53.92 12.53 8.01
CA ARG A 103 -52.96 13.63 7.99
C ARG A 103 -53.56 15.03 7.77
N ASN A 104 -54.62 15.14 6.98
CA ASN A 104 -55.22 16.42 6.57
C ASN A 104 -56.67 16.60 7.00
N TYR A 105 -57.34 15.56 7.52
CA TYR A 105 -58.72 15.65 7.99
C TYR A 105 -59.05 14.62 9.09
N ILE A 106 -60.08 14.95 9.85
CA ILE A 106 -60.75 14.06 10.80
C ILE A 106 -62.10 13.69 10.21
N GLU A 107 -62.42 12.41 10.15
CA GLU A 107 -63.69 11.89 9.65
C GLU A 107 -64.42 11.09 10.72
N VAL A 108 -65.72 11.34 10.87
CA VAL A 108 -66.63 10.55 11.68
C VAL A 108 -67.83 10.12 10.86
N SER A 109 -68.12 8.82 10.89
CA SER A 109 -69.24 8.19 10.21
C SER A 109 -70.14 7.50 11.24
N VAL A 110 -71.39 7.95 11.35
CA VAL A 110 -72.36 7.43 12.33
C VAL A 110 -73.51 6.75 11.61
N LYS A 111 -73.91 5.56 12.07
CA LYS A 111 -75.07 4.83 11.55
C LYS A 111 -76.37 5.58 11.89
N ARG A 112 -77.27 5.70 10.93
CA ARG A 112 -78.63 6.23 11.14
C ARG A 112 -79.52 5.12 11.69
N ALA A 113 -80.32 5.43 12.70
CA ALA A 113 -81.29 4.48 13.25
C ALA A 113 -82.32 4.07 12.17
N ALA A 114 -82.52 2.76 12.01
CA ALA A 114 -83.54 2.22 11.09
C ALA A 114 -84.93 2.28 11.76
N PRO A 115 -86.04 2.27 10.99
CA PRO A 115 -87.40 2.28 11.54
C PRO A 115 -87.72 1.16 12.55
N ASP A 116 -87.02 0.03 12.49
CA ASP A 116 -87.31 -1.17 13.30
C ASP A 116 -86.55 -1.26 14.65
N ASP A 117 -85.76 -0.23 15.02
CA ASP A 117 -84.89 -0.25 16.22
C ASP A 117 -85.61 0.08 17.56
N TYR A 118 -86.90 -0.19 17.68
CA TYR A 118 -87.72 0.16 18.85
C TYR A 118 -88.31 -1.04 19.61
N VAL A 119 -87.85 -1.24 20.85
CA VAL A 119 -88.62 -1.89 21.93
C VAL A 119 -88.94 -0.81 22.97
N LEU A 120 -90.22 -0.55 23.20
CA LEU A 120 -90.70 0.42 24.22
C LEU A 120 -90.45 -0.12 25.65
N PRO A 121 -89.97 0.67 26.62
CA PRO A 121 -89.97 0.27 28.02
C PRO A 121 -91.36 0.44 28.64
N ALA A 122 -91.78 -0.56 29.41
CA ALA A 122 -92.94 -0.48 30.30
C ALA A 122 -92.59 0.26 31.60
N ASN A 123 -93.48 1.16 32.01
CA ASN A 123 -93.59 1.88 33.30
C ASN A 123 -92.72 3.14 33.50
N PRO A 124 -93.35 4.31 33.80
CA PRO A 124 -92.66 5.54 34.19
C PRO A 124 -92.64 5.68 35.72
N LEU A 125 -91.48 5.95 36.33
CA LEU A 125 -91.44 6.54 37.68
C LEU A 125 -90.35 7.61 37.87
N LEU A 126 -90.90 8.80 38.18
CA LEU A 126 -90.45 10.00 38.87
C LEU A 126 -88.99 10.15 39.35
N GLY A 127 -88.44 11.32 39.00
CA GLY A 127 -87.74 12.18 39.97
C GLY A 127 -86.28 12.50 39.65
N ALA A 128 -86.02 13.59 38.92
CA ALA A 128 -84.80 14.39 39.09
C ALA A 128 -84.96 15.79 38.45
N ASN A 129 -84.73 16.82 39.26
CA ASN A 129 -84.79 18.22 38.87
C ASN A 129 -83.63 18.63 37.96
N THR A 130 -83.98 19.47 36.99
CA THR A 130 -83.16 20.12 35.96
C THR A 130 -82.17 21.15 36.50
N LYS A 131 -80.90 21.04 36.11
CA LYS A 131 -79.97 22.12 35.75
C LYS A 131 -78.72 21.47 35.13
N PHE A 132 -78.37 21.89 33.92
CA PHE A 132 -77.48 21.24 32.93
C PHE A 132 -78.16 20.12 32.13
N GLY A 133 -78.51 20.43 30.87
CA GLY A 133 -78.99 19.44 29.91
C GLY A 133 -77.84 18.54 29.50
N ASP A 134 -78.00 17.24 29.74
CA ASP A 134 -77.05 16.21 29.39
C ASP A 134 -76.93 16.11 27.85
N PRO A 135 -75.75 16.27 27.23
CA PRO A 135 -75.58 16.08 25.78
C PRO A 135 -75.81 14.63 25.33
N ARG A 136 -75.98 13.71 26.30
CA ARG A 136 -75.92 12.24 26.19
C ARG A 136 -77.25 11.56 25.91
N ARG A 137 -77.96 12.01 24.88
CA ARG A 137 -78.92 11.14 24.17
C ARG A 137 -78.42 10.95 22.75
N ALA A 138 -77.58 9.94 22.53
CA ALA A 138 -77.52 9.32 21.22
C ALA A 138 -78.93 8.75 20.94
N ALA A 139 -79.64 9.44 20.04
CA ALA A 139 -80.99 9.15 19.58
C ALA A 139 -82.13 9.31 20.60
N GLU A 140 -82.77 10.48 20.60
CA GLU A 140 -84.24 10.45 20.46
C GLU A 140 -84.51 9.85 19.07
N LYS A 141 -84.61 8.51 19.01
CA LYS A 141 -84.73 7.75 17.76
C LYS A 141 -86.00 8.20 17.03
N GLN A 142 -85.91 9.00 15.99
CA GLN A 142 -86.99 9.03 15.01
C GLN A 142 -86.40 8.53 13.71
N PRO A 143 -87.05 7.57 13.03
CA PRO A 143 -86.56 7.10 11.74
C PRO A 143 -86.47 8.29 10.79
N VAL A 144 -85.23 8.67 10.51
CA VAL A 144 -84.93 9.74 9.56
C VAL A 144 -85.07 9.10 8.17
N ASP A 145 -86.29 9.09 7.64
CA ASP A 145 -86.61 8.65 6.27
C ASP A 145 -86.10 9.68 5.21
N THR A 146 -86.10 9.32 3.93
CA THR A 146 -85.68 10.13 2.75
C THR A 146 -86.25 11.56 2.69
N GLY A 147 -87.34 11.84 3.42
CA GLY A 147 -87.95 13.17 3.52
C GLY A 147 -87.31 14.14 4.51
N PHE A 148 -86.38 13.71 5.37
CA PHE A 148 -85.65 14.60 6.27
C PHE A 148 -84.42 15.20 5.56
N ARG A 149 -84.25 16.52 5.65
CA ARG A 149 -83.10 17.24 5.09
C ARG A 149 -82.24 17.80 6.22
N ILE A 150 -80.92 17.76 6.02
CA ILE A 150 -79.99 18.43 6.92
C ILE A 150 -80.15 19.94 6.73
N THR A 151 -80.47 20.65 7.81
CA THR A 151 -80.63 22.11 7.79
C THR A 151 -79.37 22.79 8.31
N SER A 152 -78.93 22.40 9.49
CA SER A 152 -77.84 23.07 10.21
C SER A 152 -76.99 22.10 11.04
N LEU A 153 -75.74 22.48 11.32
CA LEU A 153 -74.77 21.75 12.15
C LEU A 153 -74.28 22.62 13.30
N VAL A 154 -74.43 22.13 14.53
CA VAL A 154 -73.90 22.77 15.74
C VAL A 154 -72.52 22.19 15.99
N PHE A 155 -71.50 23.04 16.00
CA PHE A 155 -70.15 22.69 16.43
C PHE A 155 -70.01 23.04 17.91
N PHE A 156 -69.57 22.07 18.71
CA PHE A 156 -69.29 22.27 20.12
C PHE A 156 -67.81 22.59 20.28
N THR A 157 -67.49 23.87 20.15
CA THR A 157 -66.26 24.46 20.67
C THR A 157 -66.55 25.00 22.09
N PRO A 158 -65.58 25.57 22.84
CA PRO A 158 -65.87 26.19 24.14
C PRO A 158 -67.07 27.16 24.12
N GLU A 159 -67.40 27.71 22.95
CA GLU A 159 -68.70 28.31 22.63
C GLU A 159 -69.42 27.49 21.55
N GLU A 160 -70.74 27.30 21.69
CA GLU A 160 -71.56 26.62 20.67
C GLU A 160 -71.70 27.47 19.42
N LYS A 161 -71.41 26.89 18.26
CA LYS A 161 -71.49 27.59 16.97
C LYS A 161 -72.42 26.87 16.01
N MET A 162 -73.55 27.50 15.71
CA MET A 162 -74.53 26.99 14.74
C MET A 162 -74.20 27.49 13.34
N MET A 163 -74.15 26.58 12.37
CA MET A 163 -73.86 26.89 10.97
C MET A 163 -74.83 26.16 10.03
N THR A 164 -75.16 26.78 8.89
CA THR A 164 -75.87 26.06 7.81
C THR A 164 -74.93 25.09 7.10
N VAL A 165 -75.46 24.04 6.46
CA VAL A 165 -74.66 23.06 5.69
C VAL A 165 -73.78 23.75 4.64
N THR A 166 -74.32 24.76 3.95
CA THR A 166 -73.62 25.50 2.90
C THR A 166 -72.47 26.33 3.47
N GLU A 167 -72.66 26.93 4.65
CA GLU A 167 -71.62 27.70 5.32
C GLU A 167 -70.50 26.78 5.84
N ALA A 168 -70.87 25.64 6.45
CA ALA A 168 -69.90 24.64 6.90
C ALA A 168 -69.05 24.11 5.72
N ARG A 169 -69.67 23.83 4.57
CA ARG A 169 -68.93 23.44 3.36
C ARG A 169 -68.00 24.53 2.83
N ARG A 170 -68.42 25.80 2.89
CA ARG A 170 -67.59 26.95 2.49
C ARG A 170 -66.37 27.10 3.40
N ARG A 171 -66.48 26.69 4.67
CA ARG A 171 -65.36 26.64 5.63
C ARG A 171 -64.47 25.40 5.50
N GLY A 172 -64.75 24.52 4.53
CA GLY A 172 -63.93 23.34 4.24
C GLY A 172 -64.42 22.04 4.89
N HIS A 173 -65.53 22.05 5.63
CA HIS A 173 -66.09 20.83 6.20
C HIS A 173 -66.75 19.96 5.12
N GLY A 174 -66.49 18.65 5.18
CA GLY A 174 -67.14 17.64 4.35
C GLY A 174 -68.38 17.13 5.05
N ILE A 175 -69.52 17.18 4.37
CA ILE A 175 -70.79 16.69 4.93
C ILE A 175 -71.44 15.83 3.86
N ALA A 176 -71.47 14.52 4.11
CA ALA A 176 -72.13 13.55 3.25
C ALA A 176 -73.24 12.83 4.03
N ASN A 177 -74.40 12.72 3.40
CA ASN A 177 -75.59 12.12 3.97
C ASN A 177 -76.03 10.98 3.07
N THR A 178 -75.80 9.74 3.51
CA THR A 178 -76.27 8.55 2.81
C THR A 178 -77.57 8.06 3.48
N PRO A 179 -78.32 7.14 2.85
CA PRO A 179 -79.52 6.56 3.47
C PRO A 179 -79.24 5.89 4.82
N SER A 180 -78.06 5.28 4.98
CA SER A 180 -77.70 4.51 6.18
C SER A 180 -76.76 5.24 7.14
N ARG A 181 -76.02 6.28 6.70
CA ARG A 181 -74.98 6.93 7.51
C ARG A 181 -74.89 8.44 7.32
N LEU A 182 -74.45 9.12 8.36
CA LEU A 182 -74.01 10.51 8.34
C LEU A 182 -72.49 10.54 8.43
N VAL A 183 -71.83 11.18 7.46
CA VAL A 183 -70.37 11.35 7.44
C VAL A 183 -70.03 12.83 7.54
N LEU A 184 -69.21 13.16 8.54
CA LEU A 184 -68.72 14.50 8.79
C LEU A 184 -67.20 14.50 8.74
N ARG A 185 -66.65 15.49 8.03
CA ARG A 185 -65.21 15.71 7.90
C ARG A 185 -64.87 17.12 8.32
N SER A 186 -63.81 17.24 9.09
CA SER A 186 -63.20 18.52 9.43
C SER A 186 -61.73 18.51 9.03
N PRO A 187 -61.22 19.58 8.41
CA PRO A 187 -59.77 19.79 8.33
C PRO A 187 -59.15 19.73 9.72
N GLN A 188 -57.94 19.19 9.84
CA GLN A 188 -57.29 18.98 11.14
C GLN A 188 -56.98 20.31 11.87
N THR A 189 -56.83 21.41 11.12
CA THR A 189 -56.56 22.76 11.64
C THR A 189 -57.80 23.67 11.66
N SER A 190 -59.01 23.10 11.67
CA SER A 190 -60.25 23.89 11.66
C SER A 190 -60.48 24.62 12.99
N PRO A 191 -60.93 25.89 12.98
CA PRO A 191 -61.25 26.63 14.20
C PRO A 191 -62.46 26.07 14.96
N GLU A 192 -63.25 25.20 14.33
CA GLU A 192 -64.39 24.48 14.91
C GLU A 192 -64.00 23.17 15.63
N THR A 193 -62.69 22.95 15.85
CA THR A 193 -62.15 21.87 16.70
C THR A 193 -61.48 22.47 17.93
N TYR A 194 -61.38 21.69 19.01
CA TYR A 194 -60.70 22.11 20.24
C TYR A 194 -59.75 21.03 20.74
N THR A 195 -58.71 21.42 21.48
CA THR A 195 -57.75 20.47 22.07
C THR A 195 -58.18 20.12 23.49
N GLN A 196 -58.23 18.82 23.79
CA GLN A 196 -58.50 18.30 25.12
C GLN A 196 -57.39 17.33 25.54
N ASN A 197 -56.93 17.43 26.78
CA ASN A 197 -55.98 16.47 27.32
C ASN A 197 -56.73 15.22 27.82
N VAL A 198 -56.37 14.06 27.29
CA VAL A 198 -56.94 12.75 27.64
C VAL A 198 -55.80 11.88 28.15
N ALA A 199 -55.80 11.58 29.45
CA ALA A 199 -54.74 10.82 30.11
C ALA A 199 -53.32 11.33 29.78
N GLY A 200 -53.07 12.63 29.78
CA GLY A 200 -51.76 13.21 29.46
C GLY A 200 -51.49 13.42 27.96
N VAL A 201 -52.31 12.84 27.07
CA VAL A 201 -52.19 12.99 25.62
C VAL A 201 -53.15 14.09 25.12
N PRO A 202 -52.64 15.18 24.53
CA PRO A 202 -53.49 16.16 23.87
C PRO A 202 -54.14 15.57 22.61
N MET A 203 -55.46 15.73 22.51
CA MET A 203 -56.26 15.26 21.39
C MET A 203 -57.08 16.41 20.80
N THR A 204 -57.06 16.55 19.48
CA THR A 204 -57.95 17.43 18.74
C THR A 204 -59.32 16.77 18.63
N VAL A 205 -60.32 17.41 19.24
CA VAL A 205 -61.70 16.92 19.31
C VAL A 205 -62.59 17.71 18.35
N LEU A 206 -63.32 16.97 17.52
CA LEU A 206 -64.43 17.45 16.72
C LEU A 206 -65.71 16.92 17.35
N GLN A 207 -66.55 17.81 17.86
CA GLN A 207 -67.86 17.43 18.40
C GLN A 207 -68.95 18.24 17.69
N THR A 208 -69.95 17.53 17.18
CA THR A 208 -71.00 18.13 16.35
C THR A 208 -72.39 17.55 16.64
N SER A 209 -73.43 18.35 16.44
CA SER A 209 -74.82 17.90 16.40
C SER A 209 -75.45 18.35 15.08
N THR A 210 -75.86 17.39 14.26
CA THR A 210 -76.49 17.65 12.97
C THR A 210 -78.00 17.62 13.11
N ILE A 211 -78.67 18.70 12.69
CA ILE A 211 -80.12 18.86 12.76
C ILE A 211 -80.75 18.42 11.43
N PHE A 212 -81.70 17.50 11.52
CA PHE A 212 -82.52 17.01 10.43
C PHE A 212 -83.96 17.48 10.60
N GLU A 213 -84.50 18.15 9.59
CA GLU A 213 -85.88 18.66 9.62
C GLU A 213 -86.74 18.01 8.53
N LYS A 214 -87.99 17.67 8.91
CA LYS A 214 -89.07 17.23 8.01
C LYS A 214 -90.37 17.87 8.49
N LYS A 215 -90.83 18.92 7.80
CA LYS A 215 -92.04 19.68 8.17
C LYS A 215 -91.95 20.23 9.60
N TRP A 216 -92.72 19.67 10.55
CA TRP A 216 -92.77 20.08 11.96
C TRP A 216 -91.91 19.20 12.90
N LEU A 217 -91.21 18.21 12.36
CA LEU A 217 -90.37 17.28 13.11
C LEU A 217 -88.90 17.64 12.90
N ALA A 218 -88.16 17.75 14.00
CA ALA A 218 -86.71 17.94 13.99
C ALA A 218 -86.05 16.83 14.82
N THR A 219 -84.99 16.22 14.29
CA THR A 219 -84.20 15.20 14.97
C THR A 219 -82.73 15.59 14.94
N ARG A 220 -81.97 15.21 15.96
CA ARG A 220 -80.54 15.51 16.06
C ARG A 220 -79.70 14.24 16.07
N ILE A 221 -78.60 14.25 15.33
CA ILE A 221 -77.58 13.20 15.37
C ILE A 221 -76.27 13.82 15.85
N ASN A 222 -75.77 13.33 16.98
CA ASN A 222 -74.50 13.75 17.53
C ASN A 222 -73.38 12.90 16.92
N ALA A 223 -72.26 13.53 16.61
CA ALA A 223 -71.07 12.87 16.11
C ALA A 223 -69.84 13.51 16.76
N ALA A 224 -68.94 12.66 17.26
CA ALA A 224 -67.71 13.08 17.90
C ALA A 224 -66.53 12.26 17.36
N ALA A 225 -65.40 12.92 17.16
CA ALA A 225 -64.11 12.33 16.85
C ALA A 225 -63.03 13.01 17.68
N ALA A 226 -62.00 12.26 18.08
CA ALA A 226 -60.85 12.77 18.80
C ALA A 226 -59.59 12.17 18.19
N CYS A 227 -58.61 12.98 17.84
CA CYS A 227 -57.37 12.53 17.19
C CYS A 227 -56.15 13.02 17.98
N PRO A 228 -55.12 12.19 18.23
CA PRO A 228 -53.95 12.61 18.98
C PRO A 228 -53.14 13.67 18.21
N THR A 229 -52.49 14.58 18.93
CA THR A 229 -51.51 15.52 18.37
C THR A 229 -50.08 15.06 18.64
N LEU A 230 -49.12 15.39 17.78
CA LEU A 230 -47.72 14.91 17.89
C LEU A 230 -47.08 15.29 19.23
N GLU A 231 -47.20 16.56 19.63
CA GLU A 231 -46.69 17.05 20.90
C GLU A 231 -47.42 16.35 22.06
N GLY A 232 -46.68 15.69 22.96
CA GLY A 232 -47.23 15.02 24.14
C GLY A 232 -47.73 13.59 23.93
N SER A 233 -47.99 13.14 22.69
CA SER A 233 -48.35 11.73 22.40
C SER A 233 -47.17 10.85 21.99
N VAL A 234 -46.07 11.45 21.55
CA VAL A 234 -44.87 10.74 21.11
C VAL A 234 -43.68 11.13 21.98
N SER A 235 -42.91 10.13 22.40
CA SER A 235 -41.61 10.33 23.01
C SER A 235 -40.51 9.79 22.09
N PHE A 236 -39.37 10.49 22.11
CA PHE A 236 -38.21 10.14 21.31
C PHE A 236 -37.05 9.75 22.21
N THR A 237 -36.48 8.58 21.96
CA THR A 237 -35.17 8.17 22.49
C THR A 237 -34.17 8.13 21.32
N PRO A 238 -32.85 8.03 21.57
CA PRO A 238 -31.86 7.95 20.48
C PRO A 238 -32.08 6.80 19.50
N ASN A 239 -32.75 5.72 19.94
CA ASN A 239 -32.90 4.48 19.17
C ASN A 239 -34.36 4.09 18.89
N HIS A 240 -35.34 4.65 19.60
CA HIS A 240 -36.75 4.26 19.50
C HIS A 240 -37.68 5.48 19.53
N ILE A 241 -38.75 5.37 18.75
CA ILE A 241 -39.96 6.20 18.83
C ILE A 241 -40.98 5.42 19.66
N THR A 242 -41.54 6.06 20.68
CA THR A 242 -42.65 5.48 21.46
C THR A 242 -43.88 6.35 21.30
N TRP A 243 -44.96 5.79 20.79
CA TRP A 243 -46.24 6.45 20.61
C TRP A 243 -47.26 5.94 21.63
N TYR A 244 -47.87 6.87 22.36
CA TYR A 244 -48.91 6.64 23.35
C TYR A 244 -50.26 7.07 22.81
N LEU A 245 -51.19 6.12 22.72
CA LEU A 245 -52.60 6.38 22.44
C LEU A 245 -53.43 6.02 23.69
N PRO A 246 -54.23 6.95 24.25
CA PRO A 246 -55.09 6.63 25.39
C PRO A 246 -56.05 5.48 25.06
N ARG A 247 -56.12 4.49 25.96
CA ARG A 247 -57.03 3.36 25.81
C ARG A 247 -58.48 3.76 26.08
N HIS A 248 -58.70 4.63 27.07
CA HIS A 248 -59.99 5.26 27.34
C HIS A 248 -59.97 6.70 26.81
N ILE A 249 -60.84 6.99 25.83
CA ILE A 249 -60.92 8.30 25.19
C ILE A 249 -62.22 8.98 25.64
N ASP A 250 -62.17 9.77 26.71
CA ASP A 250 -63.35 10.36 27.38
C ASP A 250 -64.33 11.08 26.44
N PRO A 251 -63.89 11.83 25.40
CA PRO A 251 -64.82 12.45 24.43
C PRO A 251 -65.62 11.45 23.58
N LEU A 252 -65.16 10.20 23.49
CA LEU A 252 -65.74 9.16 22.64
C LEU A 252 -66.43 8.06 23.44
N ILE A 253 -65.97 7.77 24.65
CA ILE A 253 -66.45 6.69 25.52
C ILE A 253 -67.19 7.30 26.70
N SER A 254 -68.48 6.97 26.82
CA SER A 254 -69.36 7.58 27.83
C SER A 254 -69.59 6.68 29.04
N SER A 255 -69.52 5.36 28.84
CA SER A 255 -69.61 4.37 29.92
C SER A 255 -68.22 4.07 30.49
N GLY A 256 -68.06 4.05 31.81
CA GLY A 256 -66.85 3.52 32.45
C GLY A 256 -66.64 2.00 32.23
N GLN A 257 -67.56 1.33 31.52
CA GLN A 257 -67.55 -0.09 31.18
C GLN A 257 -67.57 -0.26 29.65
N PHE A 258 -66.38 -0.32 29.04
CA PHE A 258 -66.21 -0.62 27.61
C PHE A 258 -65.27 -1.81 27.44
N LYS A 259 -65.47 -2.58 26.36
CA LYS A 259 -64.65 -3.74 26.03
C LYS A 259 -63.90 -3.51 24.72
N LEU A 260 -62.57 -3.47 24.80
CA LEU A 260 -61.69 -3.43 23.64
C LEU A 260 -61.64 -4.83 22.99
N LEU A 261 -62.09 -4.93 21.75
CA LEU A 261 -62.24 -6.18 20.99
C LEU A 261 -61.02 -6.48 20.12
N GLU A 262 -60.55 -5.47 19.37
CA GLU A 262 -59.42 -5.61 18.45
C GLU A 262 -58.45 -4.43 18.59
N VAL A 263 -57.15 -4.72 18.43
CA VAL A 263 -56.09 -3.71 18.30
C VAL A 263 -55.13 -4.18 17.21
N HIS A 264 -54.97 -3.39 16.17
CA HIS A 264 -54.08 -3.67 15.05
C HIS A 264 -53.12 -2.51 14.82
N MET A 265 -51.86 -2.86 14.55
CA MET A 265 -50.83 -1.93 14.10
C MET A 265 -50.66 -2.06 12.58
N GLY A 266 -50.32 -0.96 11.94
CA GLY A 266 -49.99 -0.89 10.54
C GLY A 266 -48.97 0.19 10.24
N ILE A 267 -48.51 0.22 8.99
CA ILE A 267 -47.70 1.30 8.43
C ILE A 267 -48.33 1.69 7.09
N ASP A 268 -48.39 2.99 6.79
CA ASP A 268 -48.90 3.50 5.51
C ASP A 268 -50.29 2.94 5.13
N GLY A 269 -51.20 2.88 6.10
CA GLY A 269 -52.59 2.46 5.88
C GLY A 269 -52.82 0.94 5.76
N GLN A 270 -51.77 0.11 5.81
CA GLN A 270 -51.84 -1.35 5.74
C GLN A 270 -51.60 -1.99 7.11
N ARG A 271 -52.42 -2.98 7.49
CA ARG A 271 -52.25 -3.76 8.73
C ARG A 271 -51.03 -4.67 8.60
N LEU A 272 -50.25 -4.80 9.67
CA LEU A 272 -49.13 -5.73 9.75
C LEU A 272 -49.55 -7.01 10.47
N ASP A 273 -49.03 -8.14 10.02
CA ASP A 273 -49.15 -9.40 10.76
C ASP A 273 -48.09 -9.53 11.88
N ALA A 274 -48.23 -10.56 12.72
CA ALA A 274 -47.32 -10.78 13.84
C ALA A 274 -45.87 -11.10 13.40
N GLY A 275 -45.69 -11.77 12.25
CA GLY A 275 -44.38 -12.11 11.70
C GLY A 275 -43.66 -10.89 11.13
N GLU A 276 -44.38 -10.03 10.42
CA GLU A 276 -43.88 -8.76 9.90
C GLU A 276 -43.49 -7.80 11.02
N MET A 277 -44.32 -7.69 12.07
CA MET A 277 -43.98 -6.88 13.25
C MET A 277 -42.69 -7.38 13.91
N ALA A 278 -42.55 -8.70 14.10
CA ALA A 278 -41.33 -9.29 14.66
C ALA A 278 -40.09 -9.06 13.79
N ALA A 279 -40.20 -9.25 12.47
CA ALA A 279 -39.11 -9.03 11.51
C ALA A 279 -38.64 -7.57 11.49
N ARG A 280 -39.57 -6.62 11.65
CA ARG A 280 -39.29 -5.17 11.69
C ARG A 280 -38.95 -4.66 13.08
N ARG A 281 -39.03 -5.52 14.11
CA ARG A 281 -38.82 -5.21 15.53
C ARG A 281 -39.79 -4.14 16.06
N TYR A 282 -41.02 -4.15 15.57
CA TYR A 282 -42.10 -3.32 16.10
C TYR A 282 -42.74 -3.99 17.30
N SER A 283 -43.04 -3.20 18.33
CA SER A 283 -43.77 -3.66 19.50
C SER A 283 -45.11 -2.96 19.60
N LEU A 284 -46.15 -3.73 19.91
CA LEU A 284 -47.49 -3.24 20.22
C LEU A 284 -47.88 -3.83 21.58
N SER A 285 -48.16 -2.97 22.54
CA SER A 285 -48.64 -3.38 23.87
C SER A 285 -49.85 -2.55 24.29
N ALA A 286 -50.81 -3.19 24.92
CA ALA A 286 -51.98 -2.51 25.49
C ALA A 286 -51.91 -2.62 27.01
N THR A 287 -51.74 -1.47 27.67
CA THR A 287 -51.76 -1.32 29.13
C THR A 287 -53.17 -0.92 29.59
N ASP A 288 -53.38 -0.72 30.90
CA ASP A 288 -54.66 -0.23 31.41
C ASP A 288 -54.97 1.20 30.97
N MET A 289 -53.93 2.02 30.73
CA MET A 289 -54.07 3.44 30.38
C MET A 289 -53.83 3.73 28.90
N TYR A 290 -52.87 3.05 28.27
CA TYR A 290 -52.43 3.35 26.91
C TYR A 290 -52.31 2.11 26.03
N VAL A 291 -52.57 2.28 24.74
CA VAL A 291 -51.99 1.47 23.67
C VAL A 291 -50.66 2.10 23.30
N VAL A 292 -49.57 1.35 23.46
CA VAL A 292 -48.20 1.80 23.26
C VAL A 292 -47.61 1.09 22.05
N VAL A 293 -47.07 1.88 21.13
CA VAL A 293 -46.36 1.41 19.94
C VAL A 293 -44.91 1.84 20.05
N GLU A 294 -43.97 0.89 19.96
CA GLU A 294 -42.53 1.20 19.91
C GLU A 294 -41.94 0.80 18.55
N ILE A 295 -41.22 1.75 17.97
CA ILE A 295 -40.68 1.67 16.62
C ILE A 295 -39.19 2.01 16.71
N PRO A 296 -38.27 1.09 16.37
CA PRO A 296 -36.86 1.41 16.26
C PRO A 296 -36.62 2.45 15.16
N ILE A 297 -35.75 3.42 15.44
CA ILE A 297 -35.35 4.43 14.45
C ILE A 297 -34.56 3.72 13.33
N GLY A 298 -34.95 3.97 12.08
CA GLY A 298 -34.39 3.29 10.90
C GLY A 298 -35.03 1.93 10.58
N ALA A 299 -36.14 1.57 11.22
CA ALA A 299 -36.89 0.35 10.89
C ALA A 299 -37.61 0.42 9.52
N ALA A 300 -37.97 -0.74 8.98
CA ALA A 300 -38.55 -0.83 7.63
C ALA A 300 -40.00 -0.28 7.56
N GLY A 301 -40.19 0.79 6.80
CA GLY A 301 -41.48 1.50 6.69
C GLY A 301 -41.37 3.00 6.96
N GLY A 302 -40.22 3.45 7.48
CA GLY A 302 -39.84 4.86 7.47
C GLY A 302 -38.60 5.12 6.61
N HIS A 303 -38.23 6.38 6.50
CA HIS A 303 -37.07 6.83 5.74
C HIS A 303 -36.33 7.95 6.47
N PHE A 304 -35.03 8.06 6.23
CA PHE A 304 -34.23 9.18 6.70
C PHE A 304 -34.32 10.34 5.70
N LYS A 305 -34.54 11.54 6.22
CA LYS A 305 -34.46 12.79 5.46
C LYS A 305 -33.27 13.60 5.97
N SER A 306 -32.47 14.06 5.02
CA SER A 306 -31.28 14.88 5.22
C SER A 306 -31.65 16.36 5.31
N HIS A 307 -30.91 17.09 6.13
CA HIS A 307 -31.08 18.53 6.32
C HIS A 307 -29.72 19.18 6.44
N VAL A 308 -29.63 20.45 6.05
CA VAL A 308 -28.43 21.27 6.26
C VAL A 308 -28.83 22.49 7.08
N GLN A 309 -28.20 22.66 8.24
CA GLN A 309 -28.38 23.84 9.09
C GLN A 309 -27.01 24.35 9.52
N ASP A 310 -26.74 25.63 9.31
CA ASP A 310 -25.45 26.27 9.63
C ASP A 310 -24.23 25.53 9.03
N GLY A 311 -24.39 24.95 7.84
CA GLY A 311 -23.36 24.17 7.15
C GLY A 311 -23.12 22.76 7.71
N GLN A 312 -23.87 22.34 8.73
CA GLN A 312 -23.82 21.00 9.30
C GLN A 312 -24.88 20.08 8.69
N TYR A 313 -24.49 18.83 8.45
CA TYR A 313 -25.37 17.78 7.97
C TYR A 313 -26.13 17.14 9.15
N LEU A 314 -27.45 17.22 9.09
CA LEU A 314 -28.39 16.72 10.08
C LEU A 314 -29.34 15.72 9.43
N THR A 315 -29.89 14.80 10.21
CA THR A 315 -30.86 13.81 9.72
C THR A 315 -32.08 13.76 10.63
N SER A 316 -33.22 13.45 10.04
CA SER A 316 -34.46 13.12 10.74
C SER A 316 -35.02 11.82 10.17
N TYR A 317 -35.72 11.04 10.98
CA TYR A 317 -36.39 9.83 10.53
C TYR A 317 -37.89 10.05 10.52
N THR A 318 -38.54 9.73 9.40
CA THR A 318 -39.98 9.91 9.20
C THR A 318 -40.64 8.57 8.97
N ILE A 319 -41.72 8.29 9.70
CA ILE A 319 -42.55 7.08 9.57
C ILE A 319 -44.01 7.42 9.80
N GLU A 320 -44.93 6.69 9.18
CA GLU A 320 -46.38 6.90 9.34
C GLU A 320 -47.06 5.63 9.86
N PRO A 321 -46.96 5.39 11.18
CA PRO A 321 -47.69 4.32 11.82
C PRO A 321 -49.20 4.51 11.76
N MET A 322 -49.89 3.38 11.83
CA MET A 322 -51.33 3.28 11.87
C MET A 322 -51.74 2.43 13.06
N LEU A 323 -52.72 2.91 13.83
CA LEU A 323 -53.43 2.09 14.82
C LEU A 323 -54.90 1.97 14.44
N GLU A 324 -55.44 0.77 14.59
CA GLU A 324 -56.85 0.49 14.39
C GLU A 324 -57.41 -0.27 15.60
N LEU A 325 -58.39 0.32 16.26
CA LEU A 325 -59.04 -0.21 17.45
C LEU A 325 -60.51 -0.48 17.15
N LEU A 326 -61.04 -1.57 17.72
CA LEU A 326 -62.47 -1.86 17.73
C LEU A 326 -62.90 -2.06 19.19
N TRP A 327 -63.92 -1.34 19.64
CA TRP A 327 -64.50 -1.55 20.97
C TRP A 327 -66.02 -1.46 20.95
N THR A 328 -66.64 -2.05 21.96
CA THR A 328 -68.07 -1.96 22.24
C THR A 328 -68.28 -1.35 23.64
N GLU A 329 -69.29 -0.49 23.77
CA GLU A 329 -69.76 0.01 25.07
C GLU A 329 -70.87 -0.92 25.61
N GLU A 330 -70.78 -1.35 26.87
CA GLU A 330 -71.69 -2.37 27.43
C GLU A 330 -73.13 -1.86 27.59
N THR A 331 -73.30 -0.55 27.79
CA THR A 331 -74.62 0.07 28.02
C THR A 331 -75.41 0.33 26.73
N THR A 332 -74.72 0.57 25.61
CA THR A 332 -75.35 0.91 24.33
C THR A 332 -75.31 -0.24 23.32
N HIS A 333 -74.41 -1.22 23.51
CA HIS A 333 -74.10 -2.26 22.52
C HIS A 333 -73.75 -1.69 21.14
N GLU A 334 -73.17 -0.48 21.10
CA GLU A 334 -72.72 0.15 19.87
C GLU A 334 -71.21 -0.04 19.68
N ASP A 335 -70.84 -0.64 18.54
CA ASP A 335 -69.45 -0.80 18.16
C ASP A 335 -68.86 0.50 17.61
N THR A 336 -67.66 0.85 18.05
CA THR A 336 -66.86 1.92 17.48
C THR A 336 -65.56 1.39 16.90
N ARG A 337 -65.34 1.64 15.61
CA ARG A 337 -64.05 1.41 14.93
C ARG A 337 -63.29 2.73 14.83
N TYR A 338 -62.05 2.73 15.28
CA TYR A 338 -61.23 3.92 15.40
C TYR A 338 -59.88 3.69 14.75
N LYS A 339 -59.57 4.48 13.73
CA LYS A 339 -58.37 4.35 12.92
C LYS A 339 -57.59 5.65 12.95
N VAL A 340 -56.31 5.57 13.30
CA VAL A 340 -55.41 6.73 13.34
C VAL A 340 -54.23 6.43 12.44
N LEU A 341 -54.04 7.24 11.40
CA LEU A 341 -52.80 7.34 10.66
C LEU A 341 -52.03 8.53 11.25
N PHE A 342 -50.82 8.27 11.72
CA PHE A 342 -50.10 9.24 12.53
C PHE A 342 -48.68 9.46 12.00
N PRO A 343 -48.44 10.48 11.16
CA PRO A 343 -47.11 10.76 10.66
C PRO A 343 -46.20 11.29 11.78
N ILE A 344 -45.12 10.58 12.05
CA ILE A 344 -44.12 10.92 13.07
C ILE A 344 -42.80 11.26 12.40
N THR A 345 -42.25 12.43 12.71
CA THR A 345 -40.91 12.85 12.32
C THR A 345 -40.07 13.08 13.57
N THR A 346 -38.90 12.46 13.65
CA THR A 346 -37.99 12.67 14.79
C THR A 346 -37.37 14.07 14.76
N PRO A 347 -36.94 14.60 15.90
CA PRO A 347 -36.10 15.80 15.94
C PRO A 347 -34.82 15.64 15.09
N LEU A 348 -34.24 16.77 14.67
CA LEU A 348 -32.98 16.80 13.93
C LEU A 348 -31.84 16.25 14.79
N LEU A 349 -31.20 15.20 14.30
CA LEU A 349 -30.05 14.56 14.92
C LEU A 349 -28.80 14.82 14.07
N SER A 350 -27.74 15.29 14.73
CA SER A 350 -26.44 15.44 14.09
C SER A 350 -25.83 14.07 13.86
N ARG A 351 -25.49 13.78 12.60
CA ARG A 351 -24.83 12.54 12.20
C ARG A 351 -23.65 12.89 11.30
N PRO A 352 -22.48 13.20 11.87
CA PRO A 352 -21.34 13.65 11.08
C PRO A 352 -20.94 12.55 10.09
N ALA A 353 -20.61 12.96 8.86
CA ALA A 353 -20.03 12.07 7.87
C ALA A 353 -18.69 11.55 8.40
N GLN A 354 -18.43 10.27 8.18
CA GLN A 354 -17.18 9.60 8.52
C GLN A 354 -16.35 9.43 7.25
N VAL A 355 -15.06 9.65 7.39
CA VAL A 355 -14.05 9.40 6.37
C VAL A 355 -13.28 8.17 6.82
N THR A 356 -13.37 7.09 6.04
CA THR A 356 -12.58 5.88 6.28
C THR A 356 -11.48 5.82 5.22
N ASP A 357 -10.23 5.80 5.69
CA ASP A 357 -9.05 5.59 4.84
C ASP A 357 -8.80 4.09 4.66
N ASN A 358 -9.00 3.59 3.44
CA ASN A 358 -8.74 2.21 3.04
C ASN A 358 -7.53 2.13 2.09
N THR A 359 -6.64 3.12 2.13
CA THR A 359 -5.45 3.19 1.28
C THR A 359 -4.48 2.06 1.62
N VAL A 360 -4.07 1.33 0.60
CA VAL A 360 -3.02 0.31 0.67
C VAL A 360 -1.80 0.89 -0.07
N PRO A 361 -0.72 1.28 0.63
CA PRO A 361 0.42 1.97 0.01
C PRO A 361 1.05 1.21 -1.17
N GLU A 362 1.02 -0.12 -1.13
CA GLU A 362 1.54 -1.00 -2.18
C GLU A 362 0.75 -0.94 -3.50
N GLU A 363 -0.54 -0.59 -3.44
CA GLU A 363 -1.40 -0.41 -4.62
C GLU A 363 -1.20 0.95 -5.29
N GLN A 364 -0.47 1.88 -4.65
CA GLN A 364 -0.21 3.24 -5.14
C GLN A 364 -1.48 4.04 -5.49
N ILE A 365 -2.58 3.78 -4.79
CA ILE A 365 -3.87 4.44 -4.98
C ILE A 365 -4.43 4.82 -3.61
N PHE A 366 -4.80 6.09 -3.43
CA PHE A 366 -5.59 6.51 -2.29
C PHE A 366 -7.01 6.00 -2.44
N LYS A 367 -7.53 5.32 -1.42
CA LYS A 367 -8.89 4.78 -1.43
C LYS A 367 -9.64 5.29 -0.21
N VAL A 368 -10.58 6.20 -0.45
CA VAL A 368 -11.37 6.83 0.62
C VAL A 368 -12.83 6.47 0.50
N LEU A 369 -13.44 6.24 1.65
CA LEU A 369 -14.85 5.91 1.78
C LEU A 369 -15.53 6.98 2.66
N LEU A 370 -16.50 7.68 2.09
CA LEU A 370 -17.20 8.81 2.70
C LEU A 370 -18.68 8.47 2.93
N GLY A 371 -19.11 8.55 4.18
CA GLY A 371 -20.51 8.32 4.56
C GLY A 371 -20.64 8.04 6.06
N PRO A 372 -21.82 7.65 6.57
CA PRO A 372 -23.05 7.38 5.84
C PRO A 372 -23.89 8.64 5.55
N PHE A 373 -24.49 8.71 4.37
CA PHE A 373 -25.46 9.72 3.97
C PHE A 373 -26.86 9.14 3.73
N GLY A 374 -27.88 10.00 3.68
CA GLY A 374 -29.21 9.64 3.23
C GLY A 374 -29.24 9.37 1.72
N SER A 375 -30.28 8.67 1.26
CA SER A 375 -30.52 8.42 -0.18
C SER A 375 -30.70 9.70 -1.00
N ASP A 376 -31.10 10.77 -0.33
CA ASP A 376 -31.38 12.12 -0.83
C ASP A 376 -30.12 13.01 -0.96
N VAL A 377 -28.94 12.51 -0.64
CA VAL A 377 -27.67 13.24 -0.80
C VAL A 377 -26.97 12.84 -2.10
N ALA A 378 -26.62 13.83 -2.92
CA ALA A 378 -25.84 13.67 -4.14
C ALA A 378 -24.43 14.26 -3.99
N LEU A 379 -23.41 13.54 -4.44
CA LEU A 379 -22.06 14.07 -4.61
C LEU A 379 -21.99 14.85 -5.93
N MET A 380 -21.66 16.14 -5.85
CA MET A 380 -21.64 17.03 -7.02
C MET A 380 -20.23 17.21 -7.57
N ASN A 381 -19.28 17.48 -6.70
CA ASN A 381 -17.89 17.74 -7.06
C ASN A 381 -16.92 17.35 -5.95
N VAL A 382 -15.64 17.22 -6.31
CA VAL A 382 -14.52 17.06 -5.39
C VAL A 382 -13.57 18.22 -5.64
N THR A 383 -13.29 18.98 -4.60
CA THR A 383 -12.38 20.13 -4.62
C THR A 383 -11.01 19.70 -4.09
N PHE A 384 -9.98 19.90 -4.90
CA PHE A 384 -8.57 19.73 -4.55
C PHE A 384 -7.93 21.12 -4.36
N PRO A 385 -6.71 21.23 -3.79
CA PRO A 385 -6.11 22.54 -3.47
C PRO A 385 -5.98 23.52 -4.65
N HIS A 386 -5.90 23.01 -5.88
CA HIS A 386 -5.66 23.83 -7.08
C HIS A 386 -6.79 23.76 -8.12
N GLU A 387 -7.81 22.92 -7.91
CA GLU A 387 -8.86 22.68 -8.90
C GLU A 387 -10.12 22.08 -8.28
N VAL A 388 -11.24 22.20 -9.00
CA VAL A 388 -12.52 21.59 -8.64
C VAL A 388 -12.96 20.71 -9.80
N LEU A 389 -13.20 19.44 -9.53
CA LEU A 389 -13.64 18.47 -10.55
C LEU A 389 -15.07 18.02 -10.25
N SER A 390 -15.94 18.04 -11.25
CA SER A 390 -17.25 17.37 -11.13
C SER A 390 -17.06 15.85 -11.08
N VAL A 391 -18.09 15.10 -10.65
CA VAL A 391 -18.02 13.63 -10.66
C VAL A 391 -17.72 13.09 -12.06
N ALA A 392 -18.24 13.72 -13.12
CA ALA A 392 -17.94 13.35 -14.50
C ALA A 392 -16.48 13.64 -14.90
N ASP A 393 -15.95 14.80 -14.48
CA ASP A 393 -14.56 15.17 -14.77
C ASP A 393 -13.57 14.25 -14.03
N CYS A 394 -13.91 13.83 -12.80
CA CYS A 394 -13.16 12.81 -12.05
C CYS A 394 -13.03 11.52 -12.86
N SER A 395 -14.12 11.01 -13.44
CA SER A 395 -14.08 9.80 -14.27
C SER A 395 -13.25 9.96 -15.54
N VAL A 396 -13.31 11.13 -16.20
CA VAL A 396 -12.49 11.43 -17.40
C VAL A 396 -10.99 11.48 -17.06
N ARG A 397 -10.63 11.97 -15.87
CA ARG A 397 -9.25 12.03 -15.37
C ARG A 397 -8.71 10.67 -14.93
N GLY A 398 -9.57 9.67 -14.79
CA GLY A 398 -9.20 8.33 -14.33
C GLY A 398 -9.36 8.11 -12.83
N PHE A 399 -10.07 8.99 -12.12
CA PHE A 399 -10.49 8.74 -10.74
C PHE A 399 -11.74 7.86 -10.73
N ASN A 400 -11.75 6.84 -9.87
CA ASN A 400 -12.91 5.98 -9.71
C ASN A 400 -13.81 6.54 -8.62
N VAL A 401 -15.03 6.97 -8.99
CA VAL A 401 -16.04 7.47 -8.05
C VAL A 401 -17.22 6.51 -8.08
N LEU A 402 -17.43 5.78 -6.99
CA LEU A 402 -18.49 4.79 -6.88
C LEU A 402 -19.49 5.21 -5.82
N GLU A 403 -20.77 5.05 -6.14
CA GLU A 403 -21.87 5.18 -5.20
C GLU A 403 -22.29 3.77 -4.74
N HIS A 404 -22.34 3.57 -3.42
CA HIS A 404 -22.73 2.32 -2.80
C HIS A 404 -23.90 2.55 -1.84
N MET A 405 -24.89 1.65 -1.90
CA MET A 405 -25.96 1.58 -0.91
C MET A 405 -25.65 0.48 0.10
N SER A 406 -25.59 0.84 1.38
CA SER A 406 -25.36 -0.11 2.47
C SER A 406 -26.53 -1.12 2.56
N PRO A 407 -26.28 -2.44 2.43
CA PRO A 407 -27.32 -3.47 2.41
C PRO A 407 -28.22 -3.48 3.66
N ASN A 408 -27.66 -3.10 4.81
CA ASN A 408 -28.31 -3.28 6.11
C ASN A 408 -28.96 -2.00 6.67
N SER A 409 -28.61 -0.82 6.15
CA SER A 409 -29.02 0.46 6.71
C SER A 409 -29.68 1.41 5.72
N GLY A 410 -29.69 1.07 4.42
CA GLY A 410 -30.19 1.95 3.36
C GLY A 410 -29.42 3.28 3.27
N SER A 411 -28.25 3.38 3.90
CA SER A 411 -27.40 4.56 3.85
C SER A 411 -26.51 4.54 2.62
N LYS A 412 -26.31 5.73 2.05
CA LYS A 412 -25.46 5.95 0.89
C LYS A 412 -24.03 6.23 1.32
N VAL A 413 -23.08 5.66 0.60
CA VAL A 413 -21.64 5.82 0.81
C VAL A 413 -20.98 6.06 -0.53
N TYR A 414 -20.01 6.96 -0.57
CA TYR A 414 -19.21 7.24 -1.75
C TYR A 414 -17.80 6.69 -1.57
N THR A 415 -17.28 6.02 -2.59
CA THR A 415 -15.88 5.61 -2.66
C THR A 415 -15.19 6.43 -3.73
N LEU A 416 -14.03 7.00 -3.39
CA LEU A 416 -13.17 7.73 -4.32
C LEU A 416 -11.78 7.08 -4.32
N GLU A 417 -11.30 6.74 -5.50
CA GLU A 417 -9.96 6.19 -5.72
C GLU A 417 -9.12 7.16 -6.57
N VAL A 418 -7.96 7.57 -6.03
CA VAL A 418 -7.06 8.55 -6.65
C VAL A 418 -5.64 7.97 -6.74
N PRO A 419 -5.08 7.78 -7.95
CA PRO A 419 -3.72 7.28 -8.13
C PRO A 419 -2.66 8.22 -7.56
N PHE A 420 -1.58 7.69 -6.98
CA PHE A 420 -0.45 8.49 -6.46
C PHE A 420 0.29 9.26 -7.56
N THR A 421 0.14 8.86 -8.82
CA THR A 421 0.76 9.51 -9.98
C THR A 421 0.03 10.78 -10.43
N ASP A 422 -1.18 11.06 -9.91
CA ASP A 422 -1.94 12.25 -10.32
C ASP A 422 -1.37 13.54 -9.71
N PRO A 423 -1.33 14.66 -10.45
CA PRO A 423 -0.86 15.96 -9.94
C PRO A 423 -1.56 16.50 -8.69
N VAL A 424 -2.77 16.05 -8.35
CA VAL A 424 -3.44 16.46 -7.10
C VAL A 424 -2.82 15.85 -5.85
N VAL A 425 -2.04 14.78 -5.99
CA VAL A 425 -1.34 14.11 -4.89
C VAL A 425 0.00 14.80 -4.67
N LEU A 426 0.19 15.36 -3.48
CA LEU A 426 1.45 15.99 -3.11
C LEU A 426 2.45 14.92 -2.70
N GLN A 427 3.64 14.94 -3.31
CA GLN A 427 4.72 14.02 -3.01
C GLN A 427 5.85 14.75 -2.28
N MET A 428 6.25 14.23 -1.13
CA MET A 428 7.41 14.70 -0.37
C MET A 428 8.38 13.53 -0.17
N LYS A 429 9.63 13.70 -0.62
CA LYS A 429 10.68 12.70 -0.42
C LYS A 429 11.46 13.02 0.85
N GLU A 430 11.39 12.13 1.83
CA GLU A 430 12.07 12.24 3.12
C GLU A 430 13.00 11.02 3.28
N MET A 431 14.29 11.17 2.96
CA MET A 431 15.28 10.08 2.91
C MET A 431 14.84 8.92 1.98
N ASP A 432 14.67 7.71 2.52
CA ASP A 432 14.24 6.48 1.81
C ASP A 432 12.72 6.28 1.79
N ILE A 433 11.97 7.24 2.35
CA ILE A 433 10.51 7.23 2.44
C ILE A 433 9.95 8.31 1.53
N THR A 434 9.04 7.91 0.64
CA THR A 434 8.21 8.86 -0.10
C THR A 434 6.87 8.97 0.60
N VAL A 435 6.53 10.17 1.05
CA VAL A 435 5.24 10.50 1.65
C VAL A 435 4.34 11.09 0.57
N TYR A 436 3.20 10.45 0.34
CA TYR A 436 2.14 10.96 -0.52
C TYR A 436 1.03 11.54 0.37
N SER A 437 0.55 12.73 0.03
CA SER A 437 -0.48 13.43 0.79
C SER A 437 -1.59 13.90 -0.15
N LEU A 438 -2.85 13.67 0.25
CA LEU A 438 -4.01 14.03 -0.53
C LEU A 438 -5.01 14.83 0.29
N HIS A 439 -5.24 16.08 -0.12
CA HIS A 439 -6.25 16.97 0.46
C HIS A 439 -7.43 17.07 -0.50
N MET A 440 -8.65 16.87 0.02
CA MET A 440 -9.85 16.96 -0.79
C MET A 440 -11.04 17.47 0.03
N THR A 441 -11.97 18.14 -0.63
CA THR A 441 -13.25 18.54 -0.06
C THR A 441 -14.38 18.07 -0.95
N PHE A 442 -15.27 17.25 -0.42
CA PHE A 442 -16.45 16.74 -1.11
C PHE A 442 -17.56 17.79 -1.06
N GLY A 443 -18.04 18.24 -2.22
CA GLY A 443 -19.22 19.09 -2.35
C GLY A 443 -20.47 18.25 -2.54
N LEU A 444 -21.35 18.27 -1.56
CA LEU A 444 -22.55 17.45 -1.45
C LEU A 444 -23.80 18.34 -1.53
N LEU A 445 -24.89 17.77 -2.02
CA LEU A 445 -26.16 18.47 -2.23
C LEU A 445 -27.32 17.60 -1.73
N VAL A 446 -28.14 18.14 -0.83
CA VAL A 446 -29.39 17.50 -0.38
C VAL A 446 -30.51 17.81 -1.37
N LEU A 447 -31.22 16.77 -1.83
CA LEU A 447 -32.33 16.85 -2.78
C LEU A 447 -33.67 16.51 -2.09
N PRO A 448 -34.81 17.10 -2.53
CA PRO A 448 -34.95 18.12 -3.57
C PRO A 448 -34.73 19.56 -3.09
N GLU A 449 -34.35 19.80 -1.84
CA GLU A 449 -34.19 21.15 -1.27
C GLU A 449 -33.01 21.94 -1.87
N PHE A 450 -32.13 21.28 -2.63
CA PHE A 450 -30.92 21.83 -3.22
C PHE A 450 -30.04 22.56 -2.19
N ALA A 451 -29.95 22.01 -0.98
CA ALA A 451 -29.15 22.58 0.11
C ALA A 451 -27.70 22.04 0.04
N PRO A 452 -26.70 22.89 -0.27
CA PRO A 452 -25.32 22.45 -0.41
C PRO A 452 -24.62 22.36 0.95
N PHE A 453 -23.72 21.39 1.09
CA PHE A 453 -22.79 21.29 2.22
C PHE A 453 -21.48 20.64 1.78
N ALA A 454 -20.43 20.79 2.58
CA ALA A 454 -19.11 20.30 2.25
C ALA A 454 -18.49 19.48 3.38
N HIS A 455 -17.69 18.48 3.03
CA HIS A 455 -16.93 17.69 3.98
C HIS A 455 -15.49 17.52 3.51
N ALA A 456 -14.52 17.92 4.35
CA ALA A 456 -13.11 17.84 4.03
C ALA A 456 -12.47 16.53 4.52
N ALA A 457 -11.53 16.00 3.75
CA ALA A 457 -10.75 14.81 4.09
C ALA A 457 -9.26 15.04 3.80
N TYR A 458 -8.41 14.42 4.61
CA TYR A 458 -6.96 14.43 4.46
C TYR A 458 -6.42 13.01 4.63
N LEU A 459 -5.62 12.55 3.67
CA LEU A 459 -5.02 11.21 3.65
C LEU A 459 -3.51 11.33 3.47
N GLU A 460 -2.77 10.42 4.09
CA GLU A 460 -1.31 10.34 4.00
C GLU A 460 -0.89 8.88 3.89
N ALA A 461 -0.05 8.57 2.90
CA ALA A 461 0.51 7.23 2.70
C ALA A 461 2.04 7.29 2.60
N ARG A 462 2.72 6.35 3.23
CA ARG A 462 4.20 6.27 3.27
C ARG A 462 4.66 5.04 2.52
N VAL A 463 5.43 5.23 1.47
CA VAL A 463 6.02 4.15 0.67
C VAL A 463 7.54 4.15 0.88
N VAL A 464 8.06 3.04 1.40
CA VAL A 464 9.51 2.82 1.53
C VAL A 464 10.05 2.34 0.19
N GLU A 465 11.05 3.03 -0.35
CA GLU A 465 11.70 2.61 -1.60
C GLU A 465 12.61 1.41 -1.29
N ILE A 466 12.11 0.19 -1.50
CA ILE A 466 12.89 -1.04 -1.28
C ILE A 466 13.87 -1.22 -2.44
N VAL A 467 15.12 -0.80 -2.26
CA VAL A 467 16.21 -1.03 -3.20
C VAL A 467 16.71 -2.45 -2.99
N ALA A 468 16.61 -3.31 -4.01
CA ALA A 468 17.13 -4.67 -3.97
C ALA A 468 18.68 -4.68 -3.97
N PRO A 469 19.34 -5.65 -3.33
CA PRO A 469 20.79 -5.79 -3.38
C PRO A 469 21.25 -6.05 -4.83
N SER A 470 22.40 -5.50 -5.19
CA SER A 470 22.99 -5.67 -6.52
C SER A 470 24.30 -6.45 -6.43
N VAL A 471 24.53 -7.33 -7.41
CA VAL A 471 25.76 -8.13 -7.52
C VAL A 471 26.51 -7.68 -8.76
N THR A 472 27.79 -7.38 -8.59
CA THR A 472 28.71 -7.03 -9.67
C THR A 472 29.97 -7.86 -9.52
N GLY A 473 30.69 -8.10 -10.61
CA GLY A 473 31.92 -8.85 -10.53
C GLY A 473 32.78 -8.68 -11.77
N GLY A 474 34.06 -8.99 -11.62
CA GLY A 474 35.06 -9.01 -12.69
C GLY A 474 36.12 -10.07 -12.40
N CYS A 475 37.01 -10.32 -13.34
CA CYS A 475 38.06 -11.32 -13.19
C CYS A 475 39.43 -10.70 -13.32
N ASP A 476 40.38 -11.20 -12.53
CA ASP A 476 41.79 -10.95 -12.70
C ASP A 476 42.47 -12.16 -13.40
N HIS A 477 43.79 -12.28 -13.29
CA HIS A 477 44.54 -13.39 -13.92
C HIS A 477 44.27 -14.78 -13.32
N GLN A 478 43.74 -14.87 -12.09
CA GLN A 478 43.57 -16.14 -11.36
C GLN A 478 42.25 -16.26 -10.57
N ASN A 479 41.52 -15.16 -10.33
CA ASN A 479 40.34 -15.13 -9.47
C ASN A 479 39.16 -14.38 -10.10
N PHE A 480 37.97 -14.80 -9.72
CA PHE A 480 36.73 -14.04 -9.84
C PHE A 480 36.58 -13.14 -8.62
N ASN A 481 36.44 -11.84 -8.85
CA ASN A 481 36.20 -10.84 -7.81
C ASN A 481 34.71 -10.45 -7.84
N VAL A 482 33.98 -10.78 -6.78
CA VAL A 482 32.54 -10.50 -6.65
C VAL A 482 32.32 -9.44 -5.59
N LEU A 483 31.47 -8.46 -5.89
CA LEU A 483 31.03 -7.39 -5.01
C LEU A 483 29.50 -7.36 -4.98
N VAL A 484 28.95 -7.62 -3.81
CA VAL A 484 27.52 -7.50 -3.51
C VAL A 484 27.31 -6.18 -2.76
N LYS A 485 26.56 -5.26 -3.35
CA LYS A 485 26.15 -4.01 -2.70
C LYS A 485 24.78 -4.20 -2.04
N TYR A 486 24.69 -3.84 -0.77
CA TYR A 486 23.48 -4.02 0.02
C TYR A 486 22.37 -3.06 -0.44
N GLY A 487 21.14 -3.58 -0.41
CA GLY A 487 19.92 -2.81 -0.63
C GLY A 487 19.40 -2.20 0.67
N SER A 488 18.20 -1.60 0.65
CA SER A 488 17.59 -1.05 1.87
C SER A 488 17.14 -2.11 2.88
N GLN A 489 17.13 -3.39 2.51
CA GLN A 489 16.93 -4.53 3.42
C GLN A 489 18.21 -5.03 4.12
N GLY A 490 19.36 -4.38 3.89
CA GLY A 490 20.62 -4.72 4.55
C GLY A 490 21.16 -6.11 4.16
N PHE A 491 21.65 -6.86 5.15
CA PHE A 491 22.34 -8.16 5.01
C PHE A 491 21.40 -9.38 5.17
N ASN A 492 20.07 -9.22 5.07
CA ASN A 492 19.10 -10.30 5.29
C ASN A 492 18.98 -11.27 4.08
N PHE A 493 20.12 -11.79 3.63
CA PHE A 493 20.20 -12.74 2.53
C PHE A 493 21.32 -13.76 2.77
N GLN A 494 21.17 -14.93 2.16
CA GLN A 494 22.17 -15.98 2.14
C GLN A 494 22.76 -16.12 0.75
N ALA A 495 24.07 -15.94 0.63
CA ALA A 495 24.79 -16.11 -0.62
C ALA A 495 25.13 -17.59 -0.87
N THR A 496 24.89 -18.07 -2.08
CA THR A 496 25.33 -19.38 -2.59
C THR A 496 26.32 -19.12 -3.72
N VAL A 497 27.48 -19.76 -3.68
CA VAL A 497 28.56 -19.63 -4.67
C VAL A 497 28.70 -20.98 -5.37
N GLY A 498 28.48 -21.02 -6.67
CA GLY A 498 28.37 -22.25 -7.44
C GLY A 498 27.22 -23.13 -6.92
N LYS A 499 27.58 -24.28 -6.34
CA LYS A 499 26.62 -25.23 -5.73
C LYS A 499 26.65 -25.21 -4.20
N GLN A 500 27.58 -24.49 -3.59
CA GLN A 500 27.76 -24.46 -2.14
C GLN A 500 27.25 -23.16 -1.52
N MET A 501 26.65 -23.29 -0.33
CA MET A 501 26.25 -22.14 0.45
C MET A 501 27.49 -21.48 1.07
N LEU A 502 27.55 -20.15 1.06
CA LEU A 502 28.66 -19.40 1.62
C LEU A 502 28.64 -19.48 3.16
N THR A 503 29.21 -20.56 3.69
CA THR A 503 29.36 -20.79 5.13
C THR A 503 30.54 -19.98 5.69
N PRO A 504 30.64 -19.75 7.02
CA PRO A 504 31.76 -19.03 7.60
C PRO A 504 33.14 -19.62 7.27
N SER A 505 33.24 -20.95 7.14
CA SER A 505 34.47 -21.63 6.71
C SER A 505 34.81 -21.35 5.24
N LEU A 506 33.82 -21.36 4.35
CA LEU A 506 34.03 -21.05 2.93
C LEU A 506 34.34 -19.55 2.74
N ALA A 507 33.71 -18.70 3.56
CA ALA A 507 33.97 -17.27 3.59
C ALA A 507 35.41 -16.93 3.98
N GLN A 508 35.97 -17.65 4.96
CA GLN A 508 37.37 -17.51 5.33
C GLN A 508 38.32 -17.96 4.20
N GLN A 509 37.95 -19.01 3.46
CA GLN A 509 38.72 -19.51 2.31
C GLN A 509 38.75 -18.53 1.13
N TYR A 510 37.64 -17.86 0.84
CA TYR A 510 37.51 -16.88 -0.25
C TYR A 510 37.82 -15.44 0.16
N GLY A 511 38.37 -15.25 1.37
CA GLY A 511 38.78 -13.93 1.85
C GLY A 511 37.63 -12.92 1.86
N VAL A 512 36.43 -13.35 2.30
CA VAL A 512 35.25 -12.51 2.36
C VAL A 512 35.52 -11.30 3.25
N MET A 513 35.38 -10.10 2.68
CA MET A 513 35.37 -8.84 3.39
C MET A 513 33.96 -8.30 3.41
N GLU A 514 33.43 -8.08 4.60
CA GLU A 514 32.09 -7.54 4.83
C GLU A 514 32.18 -6.18 5.51
N ASN A 515 31.40 -5.22 5.03
CA ASN A 515 31.14 -3.96 5.70
C ASN A 515 29.63 -3.67 5.72
N HIS A 516 29.22 -2.55 6.33
CA HIS A 516 27.80 -2.18 6.46
C HIS A 516 27.05 -1.95 5.13
N THR A 517 27.76 -1.85 4.01
CA THR A 517 27.23 -1.44 2.69
C THR A 517 27.52 -2.42 1.56
N HIS A 518 28.56 -3.25 1.69
CA HIS A 518 29.04 -4.16 0.66
C HIS A 518 29.68 -5.42 1.26
N LEU A 519 29.51 -6.54 0.56
CA LEU A 519 30.19 -7.82 0.75
C LEU A 519 31.05 -8.09 -0.48
N SER A 520 32.33 -8.39 -0.29
CA SER A 520 33.24 -8.72 -1.40
C SER A 520 34.02 -9.99 -1.12
N PHE A 521 34.26 -10.81 -2.14
CA PHE A 521 35.03 -12.04 -2.03
C PHE A 521 35.68 -12.42 -3.36
N ALA A 522 36.78 -13.18 -3.26
CA ALA A 522 37.57 -13.61 -4.41
C ALA A 522 37.58 -15.14 -4.50
N VAL A 523 37.13 -15.68 -5.64
CA VAL A 523 37.04 -17.13 -5.88
C VAL A 523 38.06 -17.53 -6.95
N PRO A 524 39.05 -18.38 -6.65
CA PRO A 524 40.00 -18.88 -7.66
C PRO A 524 39.30 -19.66 -8.77
N PHE A 525 39.74 -19.56 -10.02
CA PHE A 525 39.10 -20.29 -11.13
C PHE A 525 39.22 -21.83 -11.01
N THR A 526 40.15 -22.31 -10.19
CA THR A 526 40.34 -23.73 -9.87
C THR A 526 39.46 -24.23 -8.72
N ALA A 527 38.73 -23.34 -8.03
CA ALA A 527 37.90 -23.67 -6.89
C ALA A 527 36.72 -24.60 -7.26
N PRO A 528 36.28 -25.51 -6.37
CA PRO A 528 35.24 -26.53 -6.66
C PRO A 528 33.89 -25.93 -7.06
N ASP A 529 33.63 -24.68 -6.69
CA ASP A 529 32.38 -23.97 -6.98
C ASP A 529 32.33 -23.35 -8.39
N VAL A 530 33.44 -23.40 -9.13
CA VAL A 530 33.57 -22.85 -10.49
C VAL A 530 33.37 -23.96 -11.53
N ALA A 531 32.55 -23.68 -12.55
CA ALA A 531 32.33 -24.57 -13.69
C ALA A 531 33.27 -24.22 -14.86
N PHE A 532 33.74 -25.22 -15.60
CA PHE A 532 34.50 -25.03 -16.84
C PHE A 532 33.55 -25.09 -18.03
N GLU A 533 33.48 -24.01 -18.82
CA GLU A 533 32.60 -23.93 -20.00
C GLU A 533 33.31 -24.44 -21.26
N ALA A 534 34.59 -24.07 -21.45
CA ALA A 534 35.35 -24.42 -22.63
C ALA A 534 36.86 -24.43 -22.38
N VAL A 535 37.56 -25.20 -23.21
CA VAL A 535 39.03 -25.26 -23.26
C VAL A 535 39.49 -24.70 -24.60
N GLU A 536 40.41 -23.73 -24.55
CA GLU A 536 41.08 -23.16 -25.71
C GLU A 536 42.58 -23.52 -25.69
N SER A 537 43.31 -23.24 -26.77
CA SER A 537 44.72 -23.63 -26.92
C SER A 537 45.67 -23.07 -25.85
N SER A 538 45.31 -21.94 -25.21
CA SER A 538 46.14 -21.27 -24.19
C SER A 538 45.31 -20.70 -23.04
N SER A 539 44.01 -21.02 -22.98
CA SER A 539 43.12 -20.47 -21.97
C SER A 539 42.02 -21.47 -21.61
N ILE A 540 41.50 -21.37 -20.40
CA ILE A 540 40.31 -22.09 -19.96
C ILE A 540 39.23 -21.08 -19.64
N ARG A 541 38.04 -21.26 -20.23
CA ARG A 541 36.88 -20.43 -19.95
C ARG A 541 36.12 -21.04 -18.80
N SER A 542 36.02 -20.28 -17.71
CA SER A 542 35.36 -20.70 -16.48
C SER A 542 34.20 -19.77 -16.14
N ARG A 543 33.14 -20.31 -15.53
CA ARG A 543 31.99 -19.54 -15.04
C ARG A 543 31.81 -19.70 -13.53
N LEU A 544 31.53 -18.58 -12.87
CA LEU A 544 31.11 -18.51 -11.49
C LEU A 544 29.66 -18.04 -11.41
N ASP A 545 28.83 -18.83 -10.72
CA ASP A 545 27.43 -18.49 -10.43
C ASP A 545 27.28 -18.08 -8.97
N VAL A 546 26.56 -16.98 -8.71
CA VAL A 546 26.28 -16.46 -7.37
C VAL A 546 24.80 -16.18 -7.24
N VAL A 547 24.17 -16.78 -6.23
CA VAL A 547 22.74 -16.63 -5.96
C VAL A 547 22.53 -16.07 -4.57
N LEU A 548 21.76 -14.98 -4.46
CA LEU A 548 21.32 -14.42 -3.20
C LEU A 548 19.91 -14.92 -2.89
N ARG A 549 19.72 -15.58 -1.74
CA ARG A 549 18.41 -16.08 -1.27
C ARG A 549 17.94 -15.34 -0.05
N ASN A 550 16.64 -15.06 0.04
CA ASN A 550 16.03 -14.49 1.22
C ASN A 550 15.92 -15.56 2.33
N LEU A 551 16.38 -15.24 3.54
CA LEU A 551 16.45 -16.20 4.66
C LEU A 551 15.08 -16.66 5.18
N GLU A 552 14.03 -15.83 5.03
CA GLU A 552 12.70 -16.12 5.57
C GLU A 552 11.82 -16.88 4.56
N THR A 553 11.84 -16.42 3.30
CA THR A 553 10.97 -16.95 2.24
C THR A 553 11.64 -18.02 1.38
N ASN A 554 12.96 -18.18 1.51
CA ASN A 554 13.80 -19.07 0.70
C ASN A 554 13.70 -18.82 -0.82
N LYS A 555 13.23 -17.62 -1.23
CA LYS A 555 13.16 -17.21 -2.64
C LYS A 555 14.48 -16.56 -3.09
N ASN A 556 14.86 -16.80 -4.35
CA ASN A 556 16.01 -16.13 -4.96
C ASN A 556 15.71 -14.63 -5.12
N ILE A 557 16.55 -13.78 -4.53
CA ILE A 557 16.51 -12.32 -4.64
C ILE A 557 17.21 -11.88 -5.93
N LYS A 558 18.39 -12.44 -6.19
CA LYS A 558 19.23 -12.11 -7.34
C LYS A 558 20.09 -13.29 -7.76
N GLU A 559 20.20 -13.50 -9.06
CA GLU A 559 21.12 -14.46 -9.69
C GLU A 559 22.13 -13.68 -10.52
N PHE A 560 23.41 -14.05 -10.40
CA PHE A 560 24.53 -13.42 -11.07
C PHE A 560 25.47 -14.49 -11.59
N SER A 561 25.86 -14.39 -12.86
CA SER A 561 26.79 -15.32 -13.50
C SER A 561 27.88 -14.53 -14.21
N LEU A 562 29.13 -14.94 -14.03
CA LEU A 562 30.30 -14.30 -14.62
C LEU A 562 31.19 -15.35 -15.25
N ALA A 563 31.47 -15.22 -16.55
CA ALA A 563 32.37 -16.11 -17.29
C ALA A 563 33.62 -15.36 -17.76
N CYS A 564 34.79 -15.97 -17.56
CA CYS A 564 36.10 -15.36 -17.84
C CYS A 564 37.09 -16.39 -18.39
N ASN A 565 38.05 -15.93 -19.19
CA ASN A 565 39.12 -16.75 -19.76
C ASN A 565 40.39 -16.60 -18.91
N PHE A 566 40.88 -17.70 -18.34
CA PHE A 566 42.10 -17.74 -17.55
C PHE A 566 43.23 -18.40 -18.35
N ALA A 567 44.42 -17.80 -18.34
CA ALA A 567 45.58 -18.40 -18.99
C ALA A 567 45.96 -19.70 -18.27
N SER A 568 45.91 -20.83 -18.98
CA SER A 568 46.20 -22.14 -18.43
C SER A 568 46.82 -23.03 -19.49
N PHE A 569 47.86 -23.77 -19.11
CA PHE A 569 48.48 -24.79 -19.96
C PHE A 569 48.00 -26.15 -19.49
N LEU A 570 47.06 -26.74 -20.22
CA LEU A 570 46.55 -28.07 -19.93
C LEU A 570 47.48 -29.17 -20.44
N THR A 571 48.59 -28.83 -21.10
CA THR A 571 49.55 -29.79 -21.62
C THR A 571 50.96 -29.25 -21.42
N GLU A 572 51.86 -30.07 -20.88
CA GLU A 572 53.28 -29.76 -20.80
C GLU A 572 54.10 -30.84 -21.52
N CYS A 573 55.05 -30.40 -22.35
CA CYS A 573 55.88 -31.26 -23.18
C CYS A 573 57.34 -31.13 -22.72
N PHE A 574 57.90 -32.18 -22.13
CA PHE A 574 59.25 -32.14 -21.56
C PHE A 574 60.32 -32.55 -22.59
N PRO A 575 61.53 -31.96 -22.55
CA PRO A 575 62.62 -32.30 -23.47
C PRO A 575 63.08 -33.76 -23.43
N ASN A 576 62.81 -34.48 -22.34
CA ASN A 576 63.11 -35.91 -22.19
C ASN A 576 62.11 -36.83 -22.91
N GLY A 577 61.09 -36.27 -23.57
CA GLY A 577 60.04 -37.01 -24.27
C GLY A 577 58.84 -37.43 -23.41
N THR A 578 58.78 -37.00 -22.14
CA THR A 578 57.58 -37.10 -21.31
C THR A 578 56.58 -36.01 -21.69
N MET A 579 55.30 -36.36 -21.77
CA MET A 579 54.18 -35.47 -22.04
C MET A 579 53.16 -35.60 -20.92
N THR A 580 52.62 -34.49 -20.45
CA THR A 580 51.56 -34.46 -19.46
C THR A 580 50.36 -33.70 -19.98
N ALA A 581 49.16 -34.14 -19.64
CA ALA A 581 47.92 -33.51 -20.07
C ALA A 581 46.86 -33.51 -18.96
N LEU A 582 46.12 -32.43 -18.83
CA LEU A 582 45.05 -32.22 -17.87
C LEU A 582 43.71 -32.16 -18.63
N ALA A 583 42.95 -33.24 -18.60
CA ALA A 583 41.59 -33.28 -19.11
C ALA A 583 40.62 -32.76 -18.05
N VAL A 584 39.84 -31.74 -18.36
CA VAL A 584 38.89 -31.11 -17.42
C VAL A 584 37.45 -31.45 -17.79
N LYS A 585 36.62 -31.72 -16.79
CA LYS A 585 35.19 -31.93 -16.99
C LYS A 585 34.50 -30.61 -17.33
N LEU A 586 33.91 -30.54 -18.52
CA LEU A 586 33.14 -29.39 -18.97
C LEU A 586 31.69 -29.46 -18.49
N GLU A 587 31.05 -28.30 -18.36
CA GLU A 587 29.64 -28.20 -17.98
C GLU A 587 28.70 -28.85 -19.01
N SER A 588 29.09 -28.87 -20.30
CA SER A 588 28.31 -29.50 -21.37
C SER A 588 28.21 -31.02 -21.25
N VAL A 589 29.08 -31.65 -20.45
CA VAL A 589 29.13 -33.11 -20.25
C VAL A 589 29.07 -33.47 -18.76
N PRO A 590 27.96 -33.14 -18.07
CA PRO A 590 27.86 -33.32 -16.62
C PRO A 590 27.88 -34.79 -16.20
N SER A 591 27.58 -35.74 -17.09
CA SER A 591 27.65 -37.18 -16.80
C SER A 591 29.08 -37.76 -16.86
N LEU A 592 30.03 -37.06 -17.49
CA LEU A 592 31.39 -37.54 -17.71
C LEU A 592 32.10 -37.84 -16.39
N ASP A 593 32.70 -39.04 -16.29
CA ASP A 593 33.59 -39.44 -15.21
C ASP A 593 35.05 -39.34 -15.71
N PRO A 594 35.83 -38.33 -15.28
CA PRO A 594 37.20 -38.14 -15.75
C PRO A 594 38.11 -39.37 -15.51
N GLY A 595 37.82 -40.20 -14.50
CA GLY A 595 38.60 -41.40 -14.21
C GLY A 595 38.47 -42.52 -15.26
N ARG A 596 37.46 -42.42 -16.14
CA ARG A 596 37.23 -43.39 -17.23
C ARG A 596 37.82 -42.97 -18.57
N LEU A 597 38.39 -41.77 -18.66
CA LEU A 597 39.04 -41.28 -19.86
C LEU A 597 40.32 -42.09 -20.13
N THR A 598 40.61 -42.35 -21.40
CA THR A 598 41.84 -43.03 -21.82
C THR A 598 42.53 -42.24 -22.93
N LEU A 599 43.82 -42.49 -23.13
CA LEU A 599 44.50 -42.08 -24.37
C LEU A 599 44.02 -42.97 -25.54
N ARG A 600 44.54 -42.75 -26.75
CA ARG A 600 44.26 -43.61 -27.93
C ARG A 600 44.48 -45.10 -27.69
N ASP A 601 45.40 -45.44 -26.79
CA ASP A 601 45.50 -46.79 -26.26
C ASP A 601 44.63 -46.91 -25.00
N SER A 602 43.56 -47.71 -25.07
CA SER A 602 42.60 -47.89 -23.98
C SER A 602 43.19 -48.52 -22.72
N THR A 603 44.40 -49.07 -22.79
CA THR A 603 45.15 -49.54 -21.61
C THR A 603 45.82 -48.41 -20.82
N CYS A 604 45.92 -47.21 -21.41
CA CYS A 604 46.53 -46.04 -20.79
C CYS A 604 45.47 -45.10 -20.20
N GLY A 605 45.17 -45.29 -18.92
CA GLY A 605 44.32 -44.40 -18.12
C GLY A 605 45.08 -43.23 -17.44
N PRO A 606 44.38 -42.38 -16.69
CA PRO A 606 44.99 -41.24 -16.01
C PRO A 606 45.87 -41.68 -14.84
N ALA A 607 46.95 -40.93 -14.61
CA ALA A 607 47.82 -41.12 -13.44
C ALA A 607 47.15 -40.63 -12.14
N TYR A 608 46.28 -39.63 -12.25
CA TYR A 608 45.44 -39.13 -11.18
C TYR A 608 44.11 -38.63 -11.75
N SER A 609 43.00 -38.85 -11.06
CA SER A 609 41.70 -38.31 -11.47
C SER A 609 40.84 -38.00 -10.25
N ASP A 610 40.02 -36.97 -10.38
CA ASP A 610 38.94 -36.66 -9.46
C ASP A 610 37.63 -36.39 -10.23
N GLY A 611 36.60 -35.89 -9.54
CA GLY A 611 35.32 -35.58 -10.16
C GLY A 611 35.32 -34.38 -11.13
N ARG A 612 36.45 -33.69 -11.29
CA ARG A 612 36.60 -32.45 -12.07
C ARG A 612 37.67 -32.54 -13.16
N TYR A 613 38.73 -33.31 -12.99
CA TYR A 613 39.78 -33.46 -13.98
C TYR A 613 40.50 -34.80 -13.88
N ALA A 614 41.20 -35.16 -14.96
CA ALA A 614 42.06 -36.31 -15.08
C ALA A 614 43.43 -35.88 -15.62
N TYR A 615 44.48 -36.28 -14.92
CA TYR A 615 45.86 -35.97 -15.22
C TYR A 615 46.56 -37.18 -15.81
N PHE A 616 47.08 -37.01 -17.03
CA PHE A 616 47.76 -38.04 -17.80
C PHE A 616 49.26 -37.78 -17.84
N VAL A 617 50.04 -38.86 -17.74
CA VAL A 617 51.49 -38.84 -17.90
C VAL A 617 51.86 -39.97 -18.86
N PHE A 618 52.47 -39.63 -19.99
CA PHE A 618 52.85 -40.60 -21.00
C PHE A 618 54.13 -40.14 -21.70
N THR A 619 54.69 -40.98 -22.57
CA THR A 619 55.87 -40.63 -23.37
C THR A 619 55.50 -40.54 -24.84
N GLY A 620 56.26 -39.77 -25.62
CA GLY A 620 56.01 -39.61 -27.06
C GLY A 620 56.03 -40.92 -27.87
N ASN A 621 56.53 -42.02 -27.30
CA ASN A 621 56.59 -43.35 -27.94
C ASN A 621 55.61 -44.38 -27.33
N SER A 622 54.72 -43.99 -26.41
CA SER A 622 53.80 -44.90 -25.71
C SER A 622 52.33 -44.53 -25.94
N CYS A 623 51.41 -45.37 -25.47
CA CYS A 623 49.97 -45.08 -25.38
C CYS A 623 49.30 -44.62 -26.68
N GLY A 624 49.69 -45.21 -27.81
CA GLY A 624 49.12 -44.86 -29.12
C GLY A 624 49.52 -43.48 -29.66
N THR A 625 50.53 -42.81 -29.07
CA THR A 625 51.00 -41.50 -29.54
C THR A 625 51.55 -41.60 -30.96
N THR A 626 51.04 -40.74 -31.84
CA THR A 626 51.48 -40.66 -33.24
C THR A 626 52.51 -39.54 -33.41
N ARG A 627 53.52 -39.75 -34.26
CA ARG A 627 54.53 -38.73 -34.58
C ARG A 627 54.49 -38.34 -36.05
N LYS A 628 54.54 -37.05 -36.33
CA LYS A 628 54.62 -36.48 -37.67
C LYS A 628 55.91 -35.67 -37.80
N PHE A 629 56.63 -35.87 -38.91
CA PHE A 629 57.85 -35.13 -39.21
C PHE A 629 57.52 -33.93 -40.09
N PHE A 630 57.78 -32.73 -39.60
CA PHE A 630 57.80 -31.50 -40.40
C PHE A 630 59.26 -31.07 -40.62
N PRO A 631 59.55 -30.18 -41.60
CA PRO A 631 60.92 -29.81 -41.95
C PRO A 631 61.79 -29.35 -40.77
N ASN A 632 61.22 -28.62 -39.81
CA ASN A 632 61.94 -28.02 -38.68
C ASN A 632 61.41 -28.46 -37.29
N VAL A 633 60.31 -29.22 -37.24
CA VAL A 633 59.67 -29.65 -35.97
C VAL A 633 59.16 -31.08 -36.07
N MET A 634 59.21 -31.81 -34.97
CA MET A 634 58.53 -33.10 -34.80
C MET A 634 57.28 -32.88 -33.96
N LEU A 635 56.13 -33.27 -34.50
CA LEU A 635 54.83 -33.16 -33.82
C LEU A 635 54.45 -34.53 -33.26
N TYR A 636 54.22 -34.59 -31.95
CA TYR A 636 53.62 -35.73 -31.26
C TYR A 636 52.16 -35.42 -30.95
N GLU A 637 51.26 -36.27 -31.43
CA GLU A 637 49.81 -36.14 -31.26
C GLU A 637 49.25 -37.35 -30.51
N ASN A 638 48.41 -37.07 -29.52
CA ASN A 638 47.57 -38.06 -28.85
C ASN A 638 46.20 -37.42 -28.55
N GLU A 639 45.26 -38.22 -28.07
CA GLU A 639 43.86 -37.86 -27.91
C GLU A 639 43.33 -38.50 -26.64
N ILE A 640 42.61 -37.74 -25.84
CA ILE A 640 41.90 -38.21 -24.65
C ILE A 640 40.41 -38.23 -24.96
N SER A 641 39.81 -39.41 -24.88
CA SER A 641 38.38 -39.65 -25.11
C SER A 641 37.88 -40.76 -24.17
N LEU A 642 36.61 -41.13 -24.28
CA LEU A 642 36.11 -42.34 -23.63
C LEU A 642 36.48 -43.57 -24.49
N PRO A 643 36.63 -44.76 -23.90
CA PRO A 643 36.84 -45.98 -24.69
C PRO A 643 35.62 -46.28 -25.57
N ASP A 644 35.83 -46.74 -26.81
CA ASP A 644 34.77 -47.06 -27.80
C ASP A 644 33.62 -47.93 -27.23
N GLU A 645 33.90 -48.87 -26.31
CA GLU A 645 32.90 -49.73 -25.66
C GLU A 645 31.97 -48.98 -24.69
N LEU A 646 32.46 -47.89 -24.07
CA LEU A 646 31.66 -47.01 -23.21
C LEU A 646 30.94 -45.94 -24.02
N GLU A 647 31.53 -45.46 -25.11
CA GLU A 647 30.90 -44.52 -26.04
C GLU A 647 29.64 -45.15 -26.67
N GLN A 648 29.72 -46.40 -27.13
CA GLN A 648 28.54 -47.14 -27.65
C GLN A 648 27.42 -47.32 -26.61
N LYS A 649 27.77 -47.57 -25.33
CA LYS A 649 26.76 -47.66 -24.25
C LYS A 649 26.12 -46.31 -23.92
N THR A 650 26.85 -45.21 -24.13
CA THR A 650 26.34 -43.86 -23.89
C THR A 650 25.39 -43.44 -25.02
N ASP A 651 25.72 -43.79 -26.27
CA ASP A 651 24.85 -43.63 -27.45
C ASP A 651 23.56 -44.45 -27.36
N GLU A 652 23.63 -45.68 -26.85
CA GLU A 652 22.44 -46.50 -26.56
C GLU A 652 21.54 -45.91 -25.46
N SER A 653 22.08 -45.04 -24.59
CA SER A 653 21.35 -44.46 -23.45
C SER A 653 20.55 -43.17 -23.75
N LYS A 654 20.61 -42.64 -24.99
CA LYS A 654 19.90 -41.41 -25.44
C LYS A 654 20.13 -40.17 -24.55
N THR A 655 21.34 -39.96 -24.04
CA THR A 655 21.74 -38.67 -23.46
C THR A 655 22.14 -37.72 -24.60
N GLU A 656 21.49 -36.56 -24.74
CA GLU A 656 21.81 -35.52 -25.74
C GLU A 656 23.14 -34.76 -25.45
N GLU A 657 24.07 -35.35 -24.70
CA GLU A 657 25.36 -34.72 -24.36
C GLU A 657 26.35 -34.83 -25.54
N PRO A 658 27.17 -33.80 -25.81
CA PRO A 658 28.18 -33.86 -26.87
C PRO A 658 29.32 -34.82 -26.52
N GLU A 659 29.92 -35.42 -27.54
CA GLU A 659 31.12 -36.27 -27.41
C GLU A 659 32.29 -35.47 -26.83
N TYR A 660 33.00 -36.05 -25.84
CA TYR A 660 34.13 -35.42 -25.19
C TYR A 660 35.45 -35.91 -25.82
N GLU A 661 36.12 -35.05 -26.57
CA GLU A 661 37.40 -35.33 -27.23
C GLU A 661 38.41 -34.20 -26.92
N LEU A 662 39.58 -34.54 -26.38
CA LEU A 662 40.66 -33.59 -26.11
C LEU A 662 41.95 -33.99 -26.84
N LYS A 663 42.34 -33.19 -27.84
CA LYS A 663 43.56 -33.40 -28.63
C LYS A 663 44.79 -32.81 -27.95
N ILE A 664 45.82 -33.62 -27.84
CA ILE A 664 47.13 -33.25 -27.30
C ILE A 664 48.12 -33.12 -28.46
N SER A 665 48.87 -32.04 -28.49
CA SER A 665 49.86 -31.77 -29.54
C SER A 665 51.13 -31.13 -28.97
N CYS A 666 52.25 -31.84 -29.05
CA CYS A 666 53.56 -31.35 -28.62
C CYS A 666 54.50 -31.19 -29.82
N TYR A 667 55.03 -29.97 -30.00
CA TYR A 667 55.99 -29.65 -31.04
C TYR A 667 57.41 -29.61 -30.46
N TYR A 668 58.31 -30.44 -31.00
CA TYR A 668 59.73 -30.47 -30.64
C TYR A 668 60.57 -29.96 -31.81
N ASP A 669 61.44 -28.96 -31.59
CA ASP A 669 62.34 -28.45 -32.62
C ASP A 669 63.46 -29.47 -32.95
N LEU A 670 63.72 -29.69 -34.24
CA LEU A 670 64.73 -30.62 -34.74
C LEU A 670 66.11 -29.96 -34.95
N ASN A 671 66.22 -28.63 -34.88
CA ASN A 671 67.42 -27.87 -35.30
C ASN A 671 68.58 -27.90 -34.29
N THR A 672 68.48 -28.60 -33.16
CA THR A 672 69.53 -28.72 -32.13
C THR A 672 70.30 -30.04 -32.21
N ALA A 673 70.83 -30.38 -33.39
CA ALA A 673 71.82 -31.46 -33.54
C ALA A 673 73.24 -30.91 -33.30
N HIS A 674 73.90 -31.32 -32.21
CA HIS A 674 75.30 -30.96 -31.94
C HIS A 674 76.30 -31.96 -32.57
N GLY A 675 76.87 -31.61 -33.72
CA GLY A 675 78.07 -32.24 -34.30
C GLY A 675 79.25 -31.27 -34.26
N VAL A 676 80.43 -31.71 -33.82
CA VAL A 676 81.63 -30.86 -33.65
C VAL A 676 82.63 -31.09 -34.80
N GLY A 677 82.99 -30.02 -35.53
CA GLY A 677 84.04 -30.00 -36.57
C GLY A 677 84.48 -28.56 -36.93
N PHE A 678 85.79 -28.34 -37.14
CA PHE A 678 86.47 -27.03 -37.08
C PHE A 678 86.57 -26.21 -38.41
N HIS A 679 86.29 -24.90 -38.27
CA HIS A 679 86.71 -23.65 -38.96
C HIS A 679 86.96 -23.48 -40.48
N THR A 680 86.32 -22.45 -41.09
CA THR A 680 86.90 -21.14 -41.52
C THR A 680 85.79 -20.06 -41.70
N ARG A 681 86.07 -18.77 -41.39
CA ARG A 681 85.18 -17.56 -41.26
C ARG A 681 84.83 -16.89 -42.63
N PRO A 682 83.94 -15.84 -42.77
CA PRO A 682 83.08 -15.10 -41.79
C PRO A 682 81.59 -14.81 -42.18
N ARG A 683 80.72 -14.94 -41.18
CA ARG A 683 79.41 -14.32 -40.80
C ARG A 683 78.48 -13.59 -41.80
N ARG A 684 77.18 -13.97 -41.75
CA ARG A 684 76.03 -13.03 -41.72
C ARG A 684 74.95 -13.48 -40.73
N SER A 685 74.45 -12.49 -40.00
CA SER A 685 73.28 -12.43 -39.11
C SER A 685 73.28 -13.24 -37.81
N GLU A 686 73.06 -12.47 -36.75
CA GLU A 686 73.20 -12.78 -35.32
C GLU A 686 71.90 -13.33 -34.71
N PRO A 687 71.98 -14.08 -33.60
CA PRO A 687 70.82 -14.39 -32.78
C PRO A 687 70.34 -13.13 -32.05
N TYR A 688 69.04 -12.88 -32.16
CA TYR A 688 68.28 -11.94 -31.37
C TYR A 688 68.15 -12.46 -29.93
N ALA A 689 68.57 -11.65 -28.95
CA ALA A 689 68.46 -11.95 -27.53
C ALA A 689 67.19 -11.30 -26.96
N GLU A 690 66.35 -12.08 -26.29
CA GLU A 690 65.28 -11.57 -25.45
C GLU A 690 65.86 -11.01 -24.14
N ASN A 691 65.32 -9.88 -23.68
CA ASN A 691 65.78 -9.21 -22.47
C ASN A 691 65.41 -10.02 -21.22
N ALA A 692 66.38 -10.72 -20.63
CA ALA A 692 66.25 -11.26 -19.28
C ALA A 692 66.47 -10.13 -18.24
N LYS A 693 65.55 -9.97 -17.29
CA LYS A 693 65.72 -9.06 -16.15
C LYS A 693 66.49 -9.78 -15.05
N GLY A 694 67.72 -9.35 -14.78
CA GLY A 694 68.51 -9.77 -13.61
C GLY A 694 68.42 -8.73 -12.51
N GLU A 695 68.32 -9.17 -11.25
CA GLU A 695 68.28 -8.28 -10.10
C GLU A 695 69.65 -8.18 -9.43
N LEU A 696 70.15 -6.95 -9.24
CA LEU A 696 71.38 -6.68 -8.50
C LEU A 696 71.07 -6.50 -7.00
N GLN A 697 71.83 -7.18 -6.15
CA GLN A 697 71.68 -7.13 -4.69
C GLN A 697 72.61 -6.06 -4.11
N VAL A 698 72.08 -5.18 -3.27
CA VAL A 698 72.85 -4.13 -2.58
C VAL A 698 72.59 -4.27 -1.08
N ALA A 699 73.62 -4.11 -0.26
CA ALA A 699 73.51 -4.17 1.19
C ALA A 699 74.26 -3.00 1.86
N MET A 700 73.67 -2.46 2.92
CA MET A 700 74.32 -1.52 3.84
C MET A 700 74.77 -2.27 5.11
N ARG A 701 75.97 -1.99 5.59
CA ARG A 701 76.57 -2.59 6.79
C ARG A 701 77.24 -1.53 7.65
N LEU A 702 77.23 -1.74 8.97
CA LEU A 702 77.92 -0.90 9.94
C LEU A 702 79.21 -1.61 10.40
N ALA A 703 80.36 -0.97 10.20
CA ALA A 703 81.66 -1.46 10.63
C ALA A 703 81.92 -1.10 12.11
N PHE A 704 82.77 -1.89 12.77
CA PHE A 704 83.15 -1.62 14.17
C PHE A 704 84.01 -0.36 14.31
N ASP A 705 84.87 -0.09 13.33
CA ASP A 705 85.85 1.00 13.29
C ASP A 705 86.17 1.46 11.83
N ASP A 706 87.10 2.42 11.70
CA ASP A 706 87.55 3.01 10.43
C ASP A 706 88.40 2.05 9.56
N SER A 707 88.69 0.84 10.05
CA SER A 707 89.39 -0.18 9.27
C SER A 707 88.48 -0.89 8.26
N TYR A 708 87.16 -0.87 8.47
CA TYR A 708 86.16 -1.59 7.66
C TYR A 708 86.47 -3.10 7.46
N SER A 709 87.17 -3.70 8.42
CA SER A 709 87.59 -5.10 8.39
C SER A 709 86.55 -6.05 8.99
N ALA A 710 85.75 -5.57 9.95
CA ALA A 710 84.71 -6.33 10.63
C ALA A 710 83.42 -5.49 10.77
N PHE A 711 82.27 -6.18 10.63
CA PHE A 711 80.94 -5.56 10.56
C PHE A 711 79.99 -6.20 11.55
N HIS A 712 79.05 -5.39 12.05
CA HIS A 712 77.90 -5.86 12.81
C HIS A 712 76.99 -6.71 11.92
N ARG A 713 76.57 -7.86 12.43
CA ARG A 713 75.57 -8.73 11.79
C ARG A 713 74.16 -8.26 12.12
N VAL A 714 73.16 -8.80 11.42
CA VAL A 714 71.75 -8.44 11.66
C VAL A 714 71.33 -8.76 13.10
N GLU A 715 71.90 -9.81 13.72
CA GLU A 715 71.61 -10.19 15.10
C GLU A 715 72.28 -9.29 16.15
N ASP A 716 73.27 -8.48 15.76
CA ASP A 716 74.01 -7.58 16.66
C ASP A 716 73.28 -6.24 16.89
N PHE A 717 72.17 -5.99 16.19
CA PHE A 717 71.34 -4.81 16.40
C PHE A 717 70.33 -5.06 17.54
N PRO A 718 70.07 -4.08 18.43
CA PRO A 718 70.52 -2.69 18.33
C PRO A 718 71.97 -2.44 18.78
N VAL A 719 72.72 -1.68 17.97
CA VAL A 719 74.12 -1.33 18.28
C VAL A 719 74.16 -0.07 19.13
N VAL A 720 74.81 -0.13 20.29
CA VAL A 720 74.87 0.98 21.25
C VAL A 720 76.12 1.85 20.99
N LYS A 721 75.94 3.18 20.86
CA LYS A 721 77.00 4.17 20.60
C LYS A 721 76.75 5.45 21.42
N TYR A 722 77.80 6.18 21.77
CA TYR A 722 77.68 7.46 22.48
C TYR A 722 77.55 8.63 21.48
N LEU A 723 76.97 9.76 21.92
CA LEU A 723 76.92 10.97 21.09
C LEU A 723 78.32 11.39 20.62
N GLN A 724 78.41 11.88 19.39
CA GLN A 724 79.66 12.25 18.72
C GLN A 724 80.65 11.09 18.50
N GLN A 725 80.26 9.83 18.74
CA GLN A 725 81.06 8.70 18.28
C GLN A 725 80.84 8.44 16.79
N PRO A 726 81.90 8.11 16.04
CA PRO A 726 81.78 7.85 14.61
C PRO A 726 81.07 6.52 14.34
N LEU A 727 80.15 6.55 13.37
CA LEU A 727 79.49 5.42 12.77
C LEU A 727 80.03 5.19 11.37
N TYR A 728 80.65 4.04 11.14
CA TYR A 728 81.30 3.72 9.87
C TYR A 728 80.40 2.84 9.00
N PHE A 729 79.77 3.43 7.99
CA PHE A 729 78.87 2.71 7.09
C PHE A 729 79.59 2.29 5.80
N GLU A 730 79.32 1.06 5.35
CA GLU A 730 79.72 0.55 4.05
C GLU A 730 78.47 0.11 3.27
N VAL A 731 78.35 0.57 2.04
CA VAL A 731 77.31 0.11 1.10
C VAL A 731 77.99 -0.63 -0.04
N GLU A 732 77.63 -1.89 -0.24
CA GLU A 732 78.28 -2.82 -1.17
C GLU A 732 77.28 -3.38 -2.20
N LEU A 733 77.68 -3.35 -3.47
CA LEU A 733 77.01 -4.07 -4.55
C LEU A 733 77.43 -5.54 -4.53
N MET A 734 76.54 -6.42 -4.08
CA MET A 734 76.84 -7.84 -3.89
C MET A 734 76.79 -8.62 -5.21
N LYS A 735 77.71 -9.58 -5.37
CA LYS A 735 77.76 -10.56 -6.47
C LYS A 735 77.96 -9.98 -7.89
N ALA A 736 78.20 -8.68 -8.03
CA ALA A 736 78.52 -8.07 -9.31
C ALA A 736 80.01 -8.27 -9.66
N THR A 737 80.29 -8.81 -10.85
CA THR A 737 81.67 -9.01 -11.33
C THR A 737 82.08 -8.00 -12.40
N ASN A 738 81.20 -7.04 -12.75
CA ASN A 738 81.46 -6.09 -13.81
C ASN A 738 82.20 -4.83 -13.30
N PRO A 739 83.48 -4.61 -13.65
CA PRO A 739 84.27 -3.46 -13.19
C PRO A 739 83.77 -2.11 -13.69
N ARG A 740 82.88 -2.09 -14.71
CA ARG A 740 82.35 -0.88 -15.33
C ARG A 740 81.19 -0.25 -14.56
N LEU A 741 80.65 -0.99 -13.59
CA LEU A 741 79.61 -0.48 -12.70
C LEU A 741 80.25 0.27 -11.53
N SER A 742 79.65 1.39 -11.15
CA SER A 742 79.92 2.05 -9.88
C SER A 742 78.65 2.18 -9.05
N LEU A 743 78.78 1.98 -7.75
CA LEU A 743 77.72 2.23 -6.77
C LEU A 743 77.85 3.66 -6.30
N GLU A 744 76.80 4.47 -6.47
CA GLU A 744 76.74 5.86 -5.99
C GLU A 744 75.58 6.04 -5.01
N LEU A 745 75.82 6.81 -3.95
CA LEU A 745 74.80 7.14 -2.95
C LEU A 745 74.04 8.39 -3.40
N GLY A 746 72.72 8.29 -3.54
CA GLY A 746 71.86 9.42 -3.90
C GLY A 746 71.55 10.30 -2.70
N ASN A 747 70.55 9.92 -1.92
CA ASN A 747 70.17 10.61 -0.69
C ASN A 747 70.30 9.66 0.49
N CYS A 748 70.97 10.09 1.55
CA CYS A 748 71.00 9.35 2.82
C CYS A 748 70.44 10.21 3.93
N TRP A 749 69.68 9.60 4.83
CA TRP A 749 69.00 10.31 5.92
C TRP A 749 68.78 9.41 7.12
N ALA A 750 68.54 10.02 8.27
CA ALA A 750 68.24 9.30 9.49
C ALA A 750 66.82 9.56 9.99
N THR A 751 66.24 8.58 10.67
CA THR A 751 64.89 8.59 11.27
C THR A 751 64.89 7.93 12.65
N LEU A 752 63.79 8.11 13.39
CA LEU A 752 63.57 7.47 14.70
C LEU A 752 63.04 6.03 14.61
N TYR A 753 62.49 5.65 13.47
CA TYR A 753 61.84 4.36 13.26
C TYR A 753 62.39 3.73 11.97
N ASP A 754 62.27 2.39 11.89
CA ASP A 754 62.71 1.58 10.75
C ASP A 754 62.04 1.99 9.41
N ASP A 755 60.90 2.66 9.46
CA ASP A 755 60.32 3.28 8.28
C ASP A 755 61.13 4.51 7.84
N GLY A 756 61.82 4.39 6.70
CA GLY A 756 62.59 5.45 6.07
C GLY A 756 61.76 6.67 5.64
N MET A 757 60.42 6.60 5.65
CA MET A 757 59.55 7.76 5.41
C MET A 757 59.05 8.44 6.69
N SER A 758 59.39 7.91 7.86
CA SER A 758 58.98 8.47 9.15
C SER A 758 59.62 9.84 9.45
N LYS A 759 58.96 10.60 10.32
CA LYS A 759 59.43 11.90 10.81
C LYS A 759 59.74 11.79 12.31
N PRO A 760 60.76 12.50 12.82
CA PRO A 760 61.64 13.45 12.13
C PRO A 760 62.65 12.74 11.20
N ARG A 761 62.99 13.43 10.10
CA ARG A 761 63.97 12.97 9.09
C ARG A 761 65.09 13.99 8.98
N TRP A 762 66.33 13.54 9.11
CA TRP A 762 67.51 14.39 8.95
C TRP A 762 68.35 13.91 7.77
N ASN A 763 68.55 14.75 6.75
CA ASN A 763 69.33 14.37 5.57
C ASN A 763 70.84 14.50 5.85
N LEU A 764 71.59 13.44 5.61
CA LEU A 764 73.04 13.34 5.80
C LEU A 764 73.78 13.55 4.47
N ILE A 765 73.28 12.95 3.39
CA ILE A 765 73.80 13.06 2.02
C ILE A 765 72.64 13.48 1.12
N ILE A 766 72.85 14.49 0.27
CA ILE A 766 71.88 14.99 -0.70
C ILE A 766 72.54 14.99 -2.08
N ASP A 767 71.91 14.33 -3.04
CA ASP A 767 72.40 14.18 -4.43
C ASP A 767 73.90 13.78 -4.53
N GLY A 768 74.34 12.86 -3.66
CA GLY A 768 75.71 12.36 -3.60
C GLY A 768 76.71 13.20 -2.82
N CYS A 769 76.28 14.31 -2.22
CA CYS A 769 77.14 15.24 -1.51
C CYS A 769 76.77 15.35 -0.02
N PRO A 770 77.73 15.62 0.89
CA PRO A 770 77.41 15.87 2.30
C PRO A 770 76.45 17.05 2.44
N ASN A 771 75.45 16.92 3.31
CA ASN A 771 74.50 18.01 3.55
C ASN A 771 75.23 19.23 4.15
N PRO A 772 75.25 20.41 3.49
CA PRO A 772 75.97 21.58 3.98
C PRO A 772 75.35 22.18 5.26
N ARG A 773 74.12 21.81 5.60
CA ARG A 773 73.44 22.24 6.82
C ARG A 773 73.68 21.33 8.02
N ASP A 774 74.37 20.21 7.82
CA ASP A 774 74.75 19.33 8.93
C ASP A 774 75.97 19.92 9.66
N PRO A 775 75.88 20.20 10.98
CA PRO A 775 77.02 20.64 11.77
C PRO A 775 78.18 19.64 11.72
N ASN A 776 77.87 18.34 11.65
CA ASN A 776 78.84 17.26 11.58
C ASN A 776 78.75 16.59 10.21
N GLN A 777 79.36 17.24 9.22
CA GLN A 777 79.31 16.76 7.83
C GLN A 777 79.83 15.32 7.71
N VAL A 778 79.15 14.55 6.86
CA VAL A 778 79.53 13.18 6.50
C VAL A 778 80.91 13.17 5.86
N VAL A 779 81.77 12.27 6.34
CA VAL A 779 83.12 12.07 5.79
C VAL A 779 83.12 10.83 4.89
N PHE A 780 83.52 10.98 3.63
CA PHE A 780 83.69 9.83 2.73
C PHE A 780 85.09 9.24 2.88
N HIS A 781 85.16 7.93 3.08
CA HIS A 781 86.41 7.19 3.20
C HIS A 781 86.81 6.56 1.86
N PRO A 782 88.09 6.63 1.45
CA PRO A 782 88.54 5.99 0.23
C PRO A 782 88.47 4.47 0.34
N VAL A 783 88.05 3.81 -0.73
CA VAL A 783 88.03 2.35 -0.83
C VAL A 783 89.20 1.90 -1.68
N TRP A 784 90.01 0.99 -1.13
CA TRP A 784 91.16 0.39 -1.81
C TRP A 784 90.87 -1.08 -2.13
N VAL A 785 91.63 -1.65 -3.06
CA VAL A 785 91.57 -3.08 -3.35
C VAL A 785 92.16 -3.86 -2.18
N ASP A 786 91.41 -4.82 -1.65
CA ASP A 786 91.87 -5.73 -0.60
C ASP A 786 91.40 -7.18 -0.88
N ALA A 787 91.64 -8.11 0.05
CA ALA A 787 91.25 -9.51 -0.11
C ALA A 787 89.73 -9.74 -0.27
N ARG A 788 88.90 -8.80 0.19
CA ARG A 788 87.43 -8.82 0.12
C ARG A 788 86.90 -7.92 -1.02
N VAL A 789 87.47 -6.73 -1.18
CA VAL A 789 87.04 -5.72 -2.16
C VAL A 789 87.86 -5.84 -3.43
N GLN A 790 87.31 -6.55 -4.42
CA GLN A 790 87.95 -6.71 -5.73
C GLN A 790 87.78 -5.48 -6.64
N TYR A 791 86.63 -4.80 -6.55
CA TYR A 791 86.31 -3.61 -7.34
C TYR A 791 85.92 -2.46 -6.41
N PRO A 792 86.80 -1.47 -6.18
CA PRO A 792 86.51 -0.35 -5.29
C PRO A 792 85.29 0.47 -5.71
N SER A 793 84.96 0.50 -7.00
CA SER A 793 83.76 1.18 -7.51
C SER A 793 82.45 0.56 -7.04
N HIS A 794 82.43 -0.69 -6.56
CA HIS A 794 81.23 -1.38 -6.07
C HIS A 794 80.90 -1.08 -4.62
N VAL A 795 81.76 -0.32 -3.94
CA VAL A 795 81.68 -0.07 -2.51
C VAL A 795 81.79 1.42 -2.22
N LYS A 796 80.92 1.94 -1.35
CA LYS A 796 81.05 3.31 -0.80
C LYS A 796 81.13 3.24 0.71
N ARG A 797 82.11 3.95 1.28
CA ARG A 797 82.33 4.05 2.72
C ARG A 797 82.14 5.48 3.17
N PHE A 798 81.35 5.68 4.21
CA PHE A 798 81.14 6.99 4.80
C PHE A 798 81.01 6.90 6.31
N GLU A 799 81.34 8.01 6.97
CA GLU A 799 81.33 8.16 8.41
C GLU A 799 80.36 9.25 8.81
N VAL A 800 79.53 8.95 9.79
CA VAL A 800 78.55 9.87 10.38
C VAL A 800 78.82 9.96 11.87
N GLN A 801 78.92 11.17 12.42
CA GLN A 801 79.00 11.33 13.86
C GLN A 801 77.64 11.04 14.50
N MET A 802 77.60 10.17 15.50
CA MET A 802 76.36 9.80 16.19
C MET A 802 75.67 11.03 16.79
N PHE A 803 74.38 11.17 16.51
CA PHE A 803 73.54 12.25 17.01
C PHE A 803 72.19 11.72 17.47
N ALA A 804 71.43 12.56 18.17
CA ALA A 804 70.08 12.27 18.61
C ALA A 804 69.11 13.32 18.06
N PHE A 805 67.86 12.91 17.83
CA PHE A 805 66.78 13.87 17.67
C PHE A 805 66.35 14.39 19.05
N ALA A 806 66.30 15.71 19.20
CA ALA A 806 65.76 16.36 20.38
C ALA A 806 64.25 16.52 20.24
N GLU A 807 63.48 16.05 21.23
CA GLU A 807 62.04 16.31 21.33
C GLU A 807 61.79 17.61 22.11
N ASP A 808 62.56 17.85 23.19
CA ASP A 808 62.70 19.09 23.96
C ASP A 808 64.09 19.11 24.65
N GLN A 809 64.56 20.25 25.20
CA GLN A 809 65.98 20.49 25.60
C GLN A 809 66.64 19.42 26.50
N ASP A 810 65.88 18.59 27.23
CA ASP A 810 66.41 17.57 28.15
C ASP A 810 65.98 16.10 27.84
N ASN A 811 65.23 15.84 26.76
CA ASN A 811 64.79 14.48 26.38
C ASN A 811 65.27 14.11 24.97
N LEU A 812 66.34 13.30 24.91
CA LEU A 812 66.91 12.78 23.67
C LEU A 812 66.31 11.40 23.36
N HIS A 813 65.74 11.22 22.16
CA HIS A 813 65.36 9.90 21.69
C HIS A 813 66.61 9.03 21.54
N ARG A 814 66.56 7.81 22.10
CA ARG A 814 67.73 6.96 22.22
C ARG A 814 67.95 6.04 21.04
N GLN A 815 67.23 6.18 19.93
CA GLN A 815 67.35 5.26 18.78
C GLN A 815 67.37 6.00 17.45
N LEU A 816 68.18 5.50 16.52
CA LEU A 816 68.43 6.08 15.20
C LEU A 816 68.51 4.97 14.15
N PHE A 817 67.86 5.19 13.00
CA PHE A 817 68.01 4.37 11.80
C PHE A 817 68.58 5.24 10.68
N VAL A 818 69.46 4.68 9.85
CA VAL A 818 70.06 5.39 8.70
C VAL A 818 69.63 4.68 7.42
N HIS A 819 69.10 5.46 6.49
CA HIS A 819 68.56 5.01 5.22
C HIS A 819 69.32 5.67 4.08
N CYS A 820 69.53 4.96 2.97
CA CYS A 820 70.14 5.50 1.77
C CYS A 820 69.42 5.02 0.51
N ASP A 821 69.30 5.94 -0.45
CA ASP A 821 68.96 5.64 -1.82
C ASP A 821 70.24 5.37 -2.61
N VAL A 822 70.30 4.22 -3.28
CA VAL A 822 71.47 3.76 -4.04
C VAL A 822 71.15 3.77 -5.53
N MET A 823 72.08 4.32 -6.32
CA MET A 823 72.09 4.23 -7.77
C MET A 823 73.29 3.45 -8.27
N ILE A 824 73.08 2.65 -9.32
CA ILE A 824 74.15 1.92 -10.01
C ILE A 824 74.40 2.65 -11.33
N CYS A 825 75.61 3.15 -11.49
CA CYS A 825 76.04 3.92 -12.65
C CYS A 825 76.92 3.05 -13.55
N ASP A 826 76.79 3.20 -14.87
CA ASP A 826 77.66 2.57 -15.86
C ASP A 826 78.63 3.63 -16.40
N ASP A 827 79.94 3.37 -16.31
CA ASP A 827 80.99 4.30 -16.75
C ASP A 827 80.89 4.68 -18.24
N ARG A 828 80.20 3.87 -19.07
CA ARG A 828 80.05 4.10 -20.50
C ARG A 828 78.96 5.12 -20.85
N ASN A 829 77.97 5.29 -19.98
CA ASN A 829 76.83 6.14 -20.25
C ASN A 829 76.37 6.80 -18.94
N PRO A 830 77.15 7.78 -18.41
CA PRO A 830 76.80 8.47 -17.19
C PRO A 830 75.51 9.26 -17.43
N LEU A 831 74.39 8.68 -17.00
CA LEU A 831 73.10 9.36 -16.92
C LEU A 831 73.32 10.53 -15.95
N GLY A 832 73.37 11.76 -16.49
CA GLY A 832 73.72 12.94 -15.70
C GLY A 832 72.95 13.04 -14.38
N GLY A 833 73.63 13.50 -13.33
CA GLY A 833 73.13 13.51 -11.94
C GLY A 833 74.22 13.03 -10.97
N VAL A 834 73.82 12.26 -9.95
CA VAL A 834 74.70 11.69 -8.91
C VAL A 834 75.89 10.89 -9.51
N CYS A 835 75.69 10.25 -10.67
CA CYS A 835 76.74 9.51 -11.38
C CYS A 835 77.94 10.35 -11.87
N ASN A 836 77.82 11.68 -11.89
CA ASN A 836 78.92 12.58 -12.29
C ASN A 836 79.80 13.04 -11.12
N GLY A 837 79.46 12.69 -9.87
CA GLY A 837 80.33 12.86 -8.69
C GLY A 837 80.79 14.30 -8.37
N GLN A 838 80.22 15.33 -9.00
CA GLN A 838 80.64 16.72 -8.81
C GLN A 838 79.71 17.47 -7.85
N CYS A 839 80.18 17.68 -6.62
CA CYS A 839 79.55 18.57 -5.67
C CYS A 839 79.79 20.03 -6.07
N SER A 840 78.79 20.68 -6.67
CA SER A 840 78.86 22.10 -7.01
C SER A 840 78.65 22.94 -5.74
N SER A 841 79.64 23.77 -5.37
CA SER A 841 79.46 24.74 -4.27
C SER A 841 78.45 25.83 -4.70
N GLN A 842 77.16 25.64 -4.43
CA GLN A 842 76.14 26.66 -4.65
C GLN A 842 75.48 27.07 -3.32
N GLU A 843 76.06 28.09 -2.71
CA GLU A 843 75.57 28.78 -1.52
C GLU A 843 74.32 29.65 -1.78
N ASN A 844 73.63 29.54 -2.92
CA ASN A 844 72.48 30.39 -3.23
C ASN A 844 71.47 29.73 -4.18
N ARG A 845 70.48 29.00 -3.63
CA ARG A 845 69.14 28.82 -4.23
C ARG A 845 68.08 28.63 -3.15
N ILE A 846 67.72 29.72 -2.48
CA ILE A 846 66.48 29.85 -1.71
C ILE A 846 65.46 30.57 -2.59
N LYS A 847 64.48 29.83 -3.13
CA LYS A 847 63.06 30.23 -3.31
C LYS A 847 62.29 29.10 -3.99
N GLY A 848 61.14 28.77 -3.42
CA GLY A 848 60.36 27.57 -3.71
C GLY A 848 60.00 27.37 -5.17
N GLN A 849 60.38 26.21 -5.69
CA GLN A 849 59.67 25.49 -6.74
C GLN A 849 59.56 24.03 -6.26
N ARG A 850 58.33 23.55 -6.01
CA ARG A 850 58.04 22.12 -6.09
C ARG A 850 58.33 21.72 -7.54
N ARG A 851 59.55 21.28 -7.82
CA ARG A 851 59.80 20.48 -9.01
C ARG A 851 59.13 19.14 -8.74
N ALA A 852 58.10 18.86 -9.53
CA ALA A 852 57.56 17.53 -9.70
C ALA A 852 58.74 16.57 -9.84
N VAL A 853 58.76 15.52 -9.02
CA VAL A 853 59.63 14.38 -9.23
C VAL A 853 59.23 13.83 -10.60
N SER A 854 60.07 14.14 -11.58
CA SER A 854 59.98 13.58 -12.91
C SER A 854 60.04 12.07 -12.76
N ASP A 855 59.07 11.43 -13.39
CA ASP A 855 59.04 10.01 -13.66
C ASP A 855 60.41 9.48 -14.13
N LYS A 856 60.74 8.28 -13.63
CA LYS A 856 61.77 7.33 -14.12
C LYS A 856 63.25 7.60 -13.79
N GLN A 857 63.63 7.40 -12.52
CA GLN A 857 64.95 6.84 -12.14
C GLN A 857 64.74 5.90 -10.93
N SER A 858 65.01 4.60 -11.08
CA SER A 858 64.78 3.60 -10.02
C SER A 858 65.93 3.59 -9.02
N PHE A 859 65.76 4.21 -7.87
CA PHE A 859 66.67 4.05 -6.73
C PHE A 859 66.39 2.73 -6.01
N LYS A 860 67.44 2.03 -5.57
CA LYS A 860 67.30 0.93 -4.59
C LYS A 860 67.48 1.49 -3.19
N HIS A 861 66.53 1.19 -2.30
CA HIS A 861 66.54 1.66 -0.93
C HIS A 861 67.25 0.65 -0.02
N VAL A 862 68.17 1.12 0.83
CA VAL A 862 68.84 0.31 1.85
C VAL A 862 68.79 1.00 3.20
N SER A 863 68.76 0.23 4.28
CA SER A 863 68.59 0.76 5.64
C SER A 863 69.48 0.01 6.63
N SER A 864 69.95 0.70 7.65
CA SER A 864 70.67 0.10 8.77
C SER A 864 69.71 -0.53 9.76
N GLY A 865 70.21 -1.42 10.63
CA GLY A 865 69.49 -1.78 11.85
C GLY A 865 69.48 -0.63 12.87
N ALA A 866 68.78 -0.83 13.99
CA ALA A 866 68.60 0.17 15.05
C ALA A 866 69.91 0.53 15.77
N ILE A 867 70.25 1.81 15.86
CA ILE A 867 71.44 2.29 16.57
C ILE A 867 70.98 3.04 17.82
N LEU A 868 71.37 2.56 19.00
CA LEU A 868 70.96 3.14 20.28
C LEU A 868 72.00 4.09 20.86
N ILE A 869 71.54 5.17 21.49
CA ILE A 869 72.36 6.12 22.22
C ILE A 869 72.46 5.65 23.67
N SER A 870 73.69 5.42 24.14
CA SER A 870 73.98 5.06 25.54
C SER A 870 73.99 6.25 26.47
#